data_AF-A0A5C6B7E6-F1
#
_entry.id   AF-A0A5C6B7E6-F1
#
_cell.length_a   1.000
_cell.length_b   1.000
_cell.length_c   1.000
_cell.angle_alpha   90.00
_cell.angle_beta   90.00
_cell.angle_gamma   90.00
#
_symmetry.space_group_name_H-M   'P 1'
#
loop_
_entity.id
_entity.type
_entity.pdbx_description
1 polymer ?
#
loop_
_entity_poly.entity_id
_entity_poly.type
_entity_poly.pdbx_seq_one_letter_code
_entity_poly.pdbx_strand_id
1 'polypeptide(L)'
;MTTTTRLPLLLLCSLALVTNQSQVSQSQETSQRSVGDDSARQVQPGVPQGKLTEGVFENSTLLPGTRRDYSVYVPAQYDSGTPANLMVFMDGRNYAKTDGAFRVPVVFDNLIHQQEMPVTIAVFVNPGTIPATKQGASDRSNRSFEYDSLGDRYARFLIDEFLPVATKGLNISDDPSRRAVCGISSGGICAFTVAWERPEQFGKVLSHIGSFTNIRGGWAYPGLIRKTKDNPKPIKVYLQEGNDDLNNLFGNWPLANRDMAAALQFAGYTHKLVMTQGGHSGQWAGLAMPDALRWLWDNDAKSDNVPSPATKPEWTPHPDAIANNDVPHGTVESMPQWESEIFPNTVRDWAIYVPAQYRKEQPAALMVFQDGERMRDVKGRWRIPIVFDNLIARGDMPPTIAVFLNPGHDKSKPRQKNKSSNRGFEYDSLGDRYTRFLLDEILPEVQSRYNISTDPEMRAIGGSSSGAICAFTAAWERPDQFGKVYSSVGSFTNLRGGNVYPALVRKTEPKPIRVYMADTSGDVDNAFGSWPWANQRMASALNYMGYDSRFDWAEGYAHNADFGSSRFPDAMKWLWRSEKHSPTLDTSGDLRGDLTLLRLLIPGESWQVVADNLGFADAPCSDSDGNFYFCDMKAPAVYRINVADGSRDVVATESVSGMEFGPDGLIYACQGSQNRVISIDPKSGSVNVIAKNVKPNDLAVTDNGYIFITETGAKQVTRINIQSGEVTVVDTGIVRPNGIALSNDGGTLAVSEYGGTFTWMFRVHPDGALDAKLPSMNLRLPIDPKGEFKFNEPPPYAASARGDGMSVDKAGRYYVTSALGVQVFDPTGRQCGVLPQPNPDQPLTSCVLSGQDHQFLYITNGNTIFRRKLTVQ
;
A
#
# COMPACT_ATOMS: atom_id res chain seq x y z
N MET A 1 24.51 7.94 -61.33
CA MET A 1 23.81 7.17 -62.38
C MET A 1 22.35 7.12 -61.98
N THR A 2 21.54 8.06 -62.48
CA THR A 2 20.48 7.82 -63.50
C THR A 2 19.35 6.95 -62.94
N THR A 3 18.06 7.32 -62.89
CA THR A 3 17.27 8.30 -63.65
C THR A 3 15.86 8.34 -63.05
N THR A 4 15.25 9.53 -63.05
CA THR A 4 13.82 9.85 -62.88
C THR A 4 12.97 9.48 -64.11
N THR A 5 11.68 9.12 -63.94
CA THR A 5 10.51 9.46 -64.80
C THR A 5 9.23 8.81 -64.22
N ARG A 6 8.22 9.55 -63.71
CA ARG A 6 7.09 10.27 -64.35
C ARG A 6 5.94 9.39 -64.92
N LEU A 7 4.73 9.62 -64.33
CA LEU A 7 3.33 9.51 -64.84
C LEU A 7 3.15 9.95 -66.32
N PRO A 8 2.00 9.72 -67.07
CA PRO A 8 0.58 9.99 -66.66
C PRO A 8 -0.61 9.31 -67.46
N LEU A 9 -1.86 9.79 -67.21
CA LEU A 9 -3.10 9.86 -68.07
C LEU A 9 -3.98 8.59 -68.25
N LEU A 10 -5.32 8.52 -68.33
CA LEU A 10 -6.54 9.38 -68.55
C LEU A 10 -7.76 8.62 -67.92
N LEU A 11 -8.77 9.19 -67.22
CA LEU A 11 -9.95 10.03 -67.57
C LEU A 11 -11.19 9.31 -68.19
N LEU A 12 -12.40 9.79 -67.79
CA LEU A 12 -13.80 9.54 -68.22
C LEU A 12 -14.61 8.45 -67.48
N CYS A 13 -15.93 8.54 -67.22
CA CYS A 13 -16.90 9.63 -67.00
C CYS A 13 -18.24 9.01 -66.51
N SER A 14 -18.88 9.66 -65.51
CA SER A 14 -20.34 9.82 -65.25
C SER A 14 -21.39 8.72 -65.55
N LEU A 15 -22.20 8.35 -64.53
CA LEU A 15 -23.67 8.53 -64.56
C LEU A 15 -24.29 8.47 -63.14
N ALA A 16 -25.29 9.31 -62.91
CA ALA A 16 -25.91 9.64 -61.62
C ALA A 16 -27.12 8.75 -61.27
N LEU A 17 -27.39 8.60 -59.96
CA LEU A 17 -28.73 8.38 -59.42
C LEU A 17 -28.80 8.95 -58.00
N VAL A 18 -29.72 9.92 -57.83
CA VAL A 18 -30.00 10.67 -56.60
C VAL A 18 -31.16 9.99 -55.88
N THR A 19 -31.04 9.78 -54.57
CA THR A 19 -32.20 9.71 -53.66
C THR A 19 -31.91 10.43 -52.35
N ASN A 20 -32.78 11.41 -52.06
CA ASN A 20 -32.82 12.29 -50.91
C ASN A 20 -32.82 11.57 -49.54
N GLN A 21 -31.99 12.04 -48.61
CA GLN A 21 -32.30 12.01 -47.18
C GLN A 21 -32.25 13.45 -46.65
N SER A 22 -33.41 13.96 -46.24
CA SER A 22 -33.57 15.22 -45.52
C SER A 22 -33.20 15.00 -44.05
N GLN A 23 -32.04 15.49 -43.63
CA GLN A 23 -31.73 15.73 -42.21
C GLN A 23 -32.24 17.12 -41.84
N VAL A 24 -33.14 17.17 -40.85
CA VAL A 24 -33.53 18.38 -40.14
C VAL A 24 -32.38 18.78 -39.22
N SER A 25 -31.82 19.95 -39.47
CA SER A 25 -30.82 20.61 -38.63
C SER A 25 -31.46 21.12 -37.33
N GLN A 26 -30.92 20.70 -36.19
CA GLN A 26 -30.92 21.52 -34.99
C GLN A 26 -29.46 21.68 -34.52
N SER A 27 -28.96 22.89 -34.73
CA SER A 27 -27.67 23.37 -34.28
C SER A 27 -27.65 23.52 -32.76
N GLN A 28 -26.87 22.69 -32.07
CA GLN A 28 -26.29 23.03 -30.78
C GLN A 28 -24.81 23.35 -31.02
N GLU A 29 -24.50 24.63 -31.20
CA GLU A 29 -23.14 25.14 -31.04
C GLU A 29 -22.77 25.00 -29.56
N THR A 30 -22.12 23.89 -29.21
CA THR A 30 -21.22 23.86 -28.06
C THR A 30 -19.83 24.16 -28.60
N SER A 31 -19.29 25.33 -28.28
CA SER A 31 -17.90 25.65 -28.60
C SER A 31 -17.00 24.65 -27.88
N GLN A 32 -16.47 23.66 -28.59
CA GLN A 32 -15.33 22.88 -28.12
C GLN A 32 -14.10 23.80 -28.09
N ARG A 33 -13.91 24.54 -26.99
CA ARG A 33 -12.60 25.13 -26.69
C ARG A 33 -11.65 23.97 -26.38
N SER A 34 -10.53 23.89 -27.10
CA SER A 34 -9.51 22.87 -26.84
C SER A 34 -8.91 23.08 -25.45
N VAL A 35 -8.72 22.00 -24.70
CA VAL A 35 -7.85 21.99 -23.51
C VAL A 35 -6.50 22.61 -23.91
N GLY A 36 -6.16 23.77 -23.35
CA GLY A 36 -4.94 24.50 -23.71
C GLY A 36 -5.11 25.95 -24.20
N ASP A 37 -6.29 26.55 -24.13
CA ASP A 37 -6.40 28.02 -24.23
C ASP A 37 -5.74 28.69 -23.01
N ASP A 38 -4.49 29.13 -23.20
CA ASP A 38 -3.67 29.73 -22.15
C ASP A 38 -4.10 31.17 -21.79
N SER A 39 -5.06 31.76 -22.53
CA SER A 39 -5.50 33.14 -22.31
C SER A 39 -6.00 33.38 -20.89
N ALA A 40 -6.76 32.43 -20.32
CA ALA A 40 -7.25 32.51 -18.94
C ALA A 40 -6.14 32.48 -17.88
N ARG A 41 -4.91 32.05 -18.24
CA ARG A 41 -3.75 31.93 -17.35
C ARG A 41 -2.75 33.07 -17.53
N GLN A 42 -3.07 34.04 -18.37
CA GLN A 42 -2.26 35.23 -18.64
C GLN A 42 -2.99 36.47 -18.11
N VAL A 43 -2.22 37.45 -17.62
CA VAL A 43 -2.80 38.72 -17.16
C VAL A 43 -3.41 39.43 -18.37
N GLN A 44 -4.70 39.70 -18.31
CA GLN A 44 -5.44 40.34 -19.40
C GLN A 44 -5.55 41.86 -19.18
N PRO A 45 -5.31 42.70 -20.21
CA PRO A 45 -5.52 44.14 -20.10
C PRO A 45 -6.96 44.47 -19.68
N GLY A 46 -7.11 45.35 -18.70
CA GLY A 46 -8.42 45.81 -18.21
C GLY A 46 -9.11 44.89 -17.20
N VAL A 47 -8.54 43.73 -16.87
CA VAL A 47 -9.07 42.85 -15.82
C VAL A 47 -8.59 43.34 -14.43
N PRO A 48 -9.50 43.73 -13.53
CA PRO A 48 -9.15 44.10 -12.16
C PRO A 48 -8.41 42.98 -11.44
N GLN A 49 -7.34 43.31 -10.70
CA GLN A 49 -6.49 42.35 -10.02
C GLN A 49 -6.83 42.30 -8.53
N GLY A 50 -7.01 41.10 -7.98
CA GLY A 50 -7.17 40.90 -6.55
C GLY A 50 -5.89 41.17 -5.74
N LYS A 51 -6.03 41.14 -4.41
CA LYS A 51 -4.95 41.38 -3.46
C LYS A 51 -4.59 40.11 -2.70
N LEU A 52 -3.29 39.80 -2.65
CA LEU A 52 -2.74 38.74 -1.81
C LEU A 52 -2.21 39.30 -0.48
N THR A 53 -2.52 38.66 0.63
CA THR A 53 -1.93 38.90 1.96
C THR A 53 -1.29 37.62 2.48
N GLU A 54 -0.21 37.75 3.25
CA GLU A 54 0.54 36.61 3.79
C GLU A 54 0.43 36.55 5.31
N GLY A 55 0.59 35.36 5.87
CA GLY A 55 0.57 35.12 7.30
C GLY A 55 1.25 33.81 7.69
N VAL A 56 1.42 33.61 9.00
CA VAL A 56 2.02 32.42 9.60
C VAL A 56 1.08 31.90 10.68
N PHE A 57 0.92 30.58 10.74
CA PHE A 57 0.14 29.89 11.78
C PHE A 57 1.00 28.86 12.50
N GLU A 58 1.09 28.97 13.83
CA GLU A 58 1.96 28.14 14.69
C GLU A 58 1.24 27.52 15.89
N ASN A 59 -0.01 27.91 16.16
CA ASN A 59 -0.72 27.61 17.41
C ASN A 59 -1.77 26.49 17.22
N SER A 60 -1.37 25.33 16.69
CA SER A 60 -2.29 24.19 16.53
C SER A 60 -2.28 23.28 17.76
N THR A 61 -3.47 22.87 18.21
CA THR A 61 -3.63 21.82 19.23
C THR A 61 -3.82 20.43 18.61
N LEU A 62 -4.36 20.37 17.39
CA LEU A 62 -4.59 19.12 16.64
C LEU A 62 -3.33 18.59 15.94
N LEU A 63 -2.42 19.50 15.59
CA LEU A 63 -1.13 19.26 14.95
C LEU A 63 -0.04 19.98 15.77
N PRO A 64 0.25 19.52 17.00
CA PRO A 64 1.12 20.24 17.93
C PRO A 64 2.54 20.45 17.38
N GLY A 65 3.09 21.63 17.63
CA GLY A 65 4.46 22.00 17.26
C GLY A 65 4.66 22.38 15.79
N THR A 66 3.60 22.33 14.97
CA THR A 66 3.71 22.69 13.55
C THR A 66 3.66 24.20 13.31
N ARG A 67 4.53 24.67 12.42
CA ARG A 67 4.54 25.99 11.78
C ARG A 67 4.17 25.87 10.31
N ARG A 68 3.32 26.77 9.80
CA ARG A 68 2.99 26.86 8.37
C ARG A 68 2.77 28.29 7.91
N ASP A 69 3.26 28.61 6.71
CA ASP A 69 2.96 29.86 6.02
C ASP A 69 1.66 29.71 5.23
N TYR A 70 0.87 30.77 5.15
CA TYR A 70 -0.33 30.84 4.32
C TYR A 70 -0.44 32.20 3.63
N SER A 71 -1.29 32.26 2.60
CA SER A 71 -1.68 33.51 1.97
C SER A 71 -3.16 33.52 1.62
N VAL A 72 -3.77 34.70 1.57
CA VAL A 72 -5.19 34.90 1.28
C VAL A 72 -5.33 35.87 0.12
N TYR A 73 -6.02 35.42 -0.92
CA TYR A 73 -6.33 36.23 -2.10
C TYR A 73 -7.78 36.70 -2.03
N VAL A 74 -7.96 38.01 -2.13
CA VAL A 74 -9.27 38.68 -2.16
C VAL A 74 -9.44 39.31 -3.56
N PRO A 75 -10.42 38.88 -4.37
CA PRO A 75 -10.64 39.43 -5.70
C PRO A 75 -11.06 40.89 -5.63
N ALA A 76 -10.73 41.69 -6.65
CA ALA A 76 -11.07 43.12 -6.70
C ALA A 76 -12.59 43.40 -6.65
N GLN A 77 -13.39 42.44 -7.09
CA GLN A 77 -14.85 42.46 -7.13
C GLN A 77 -15.50 42.07 -5.79
N TYR A 78 -14.70 41.78 -4.76
CA TYR A 78 -15.22 41.46 -3.43
C TYR A 78 -15.95 42.67 -2.81
N ASP A 79 -17.17 42.40 -2.33
CA ASP A 79 -17.98 43.34 -1.56
C ASP A 79 -18.30 42.74 -0.19
N SER A 80 -17.94 43.44 0.88
CA SER A 80 -18.23 43.00 2.26
C SER A 80 -19.72 42.86 2.57
N GLY A 81 -20.60 43.50 1.80
CA GLY A 81 -22.06 43.35 1.95
C GLY A 81 -22.60 42.00 1.47
N THR A 82 -21.87 41.29 0.60
CA THR A 82 -22.29 40.03 -0.01
C THR A 82 -21.33 38.90 0.37
N PRO A 83 -21.79 37.81 1.00
CA PRO A 83 -20.89 36.70 1.34
C PRO A 83 -20.23 36.12 0.09
N ALA A 84 -18.90 36.08 0.06
CA ALA A 84 -18.12 35.53 -1.05
C ALA A 84 -18.05 33.99 -0.99
N ASN A 85 -17.79 33.35 -2.13
CA ASN A 85 -17.42 31.94 -2.15
C ASN A 85 -16.01 31.76 -1.56
N LEU A 86 -15.69 30.55 -1.10
CA LEU A 86 -14.37 30.20 -0.58
C LEU A 86 -13.78 29.02 -1.34
N MET A 87 -12.49 29.09 -1.66
CA MET A 87 -11.71 27.95 -2.13
C MET A 87 -10.40 27.83 -1.35
N VAL A 88 -10.16 26.69 -0.72
CA VAL A 88 -8.94 26.42 0.06
C VAL A 88 -8.00 25.54 -0.75
N PHE A 89 -6.75 25.95 -0.88
CA PHE A 89 -5.71 25.27 -1.64
C PHE A 89 -4.63 24.73 -0.70
N MET A 90 -4.48 23.41 -0.69
CA MET A 90 -3.37 22.73 -0.02
C MET A 90 -2.10 22.87 -0.86
N ASP A 91 -0.91 22.83 -0.24
CA ASP A 91 0.35 23.24 -0.90
C ASP A 91 0.26 24.66 -1.50
N GLY A 92 -0.39 25.56 -0.76
CA GLY A 92 -0.88 26.83 -1.25
C GLY A 92 0.14 27.71 -1.97
N ARG A 93 1.42 27.68 -1.57
CA ARG A 93 2.49 28.44 -2.23
C ARG A 93 2.60 28.12 -3.73
N ASN A 94 2.36 26.87 -4.14
CA ASN A 94 2.44 26.48 -5.55
C ASN A 94 1.29 27.05 -6.37
N TYR A 95 0.12 27.22 -5.75
CA TYR A 95 -1.08 27.76 -6.39
C TYR A 95 -1.07 29.29 -6.47
N ALA A 96 -0.55 29.96 -5.43
CA ALA A 96 -0.54 31.42 -5.31
C ALA A 96 0.42 32.15 -6.29
N LYS A 97 1.43 31.46 -6.83
CA LYS A 97 2.40 32.05 -7.76
C LYS A 97 1.75 32.44 -9.08
N THR A 98 1.81 33.72 -9.44
CA THR A 98 1.28 34.26 -10.71
C THR A 98 2.09 33.86 -11.95
N ASP A 99 3.34 33.45 -11.76
CA ASP A 99 4.25 32.94 -12.80
C ASP A 99 4.41 31.40 -12.76
N GLY A 100 3.77 30.73 -11.80
CA GLY A 100 3.87 29.30 -11.57
C GLY A 100 3.07 28.45 -12.56
N ALA A 101 2.93 27.16 -12.24
CA ALA A 101 2.16 26.23 -13.05
C ALA A 101 0.64 26.51 -12.98
N PHE A 102 0.12 26.88 -11.81
CA PHE A 102 -1.33 27.05 -11.61
C PHE A 102 -1.83 28.48 -11.84
N ARG A 103 -1.09 29.48 -11.34
CA ARG A 103 -1.41 30.91 -11.51
C ARG A 103 -2.82 31.28 -11.02
N VAL A 104 -3.21 30.73 -9.87
CA VAL A 104 -4.60 30.86 -9.37
C VAL A 104 -5.06 32.32 -9.29
N PRO A 105 -4.28 33.30 -8.79
CA PRO A 105 -4.75 34.69 -8.77
C PRO A 105 -5.14 35.20 -10.16
N VAL A 106 -4.29 34.97 -11.18
CA VAL A 106 -4.53 35.39 -12.57
C VAL A 106 -5.76 34.69 -13.15
N VAL A 107 -5.88 33.39 -12.93
CA VAL A 107 -7.04 32.61 -13.40
C VAL A 107 -8.32 33.10 -12.74
N PHE A 108 -8.31 33.36 -11.43
CA PHE A 108 -9.46 33.87 -10.70
C PHE A 108 -9.86 35.26 -11.18
N ASP A 109 -8.91 36.19 -11.32
CA ASP A 109 -9.16 37.53 -11.85
C ASP A 109 -9.90 37.48 -13.19
N ASN A 110 -9.38 36.66 -14.12
CA ASN A 110 -9.96 36.51 -15.45
C ASN A 110 -11.35 35.88 -15.43
N LEU A 111 -11.53 34.74 -14.76
CA LEU A 111 -12.81 34.02 -14.74
C LEU A 111 -13.89 34.78 -13.98
N ILE A 112 -13.55 35.46 -12.88
CA ILE A 112 -14.48 36.30 -12.11
C ILE A 112 -14.90 37.52 -12.94
N HIS A 113 -13.96 38.17 -13.63
CA HIS A 113 -14.29 39.30 -14.50
C HIS A 113 -15.20 38.89 -15.68
N GLN A 114 -14.97 37.70 -16.23
CA GLN A 114 -15.78 37.14 -17.32
C GLN A 114 -17.12 36.54 -16.84
N GLN A 115 -17.39 36.52 -15.53
CA GLN A 115 -18.57 35.88 -14.92
C GLN A 115 -18.65 34.36 -15.19
N GLU A 116 -17.53 33.74 -15.56
CA GLU A 116 -17.41 32.28 -15.73
C GLU A 116 -17.15 31.58 -14.38
N MET A 117 -16.87 32.35 -13.33
CA MET A 117 -16.73 31.91 -11.95
C MET A 117 -17.31 32.97 -11.00
N PRO A 118 -18.02 32.59 -9.91
CA PRO A 118 -18.49 33.54 -8.91
C PRO A 118 -17.33 34.22 -8.16
N VAL A 119 -17.59 35.40 -7.57
CA VAL A 119 -16.63 36.09 -6.69
C VAL A 119 -16.21 35.15 -5.55
N THR A 120 -14.93 34.76 -5.57
CA THR A 120 -14.38 33.72 -4.71
C THR A 120 -13.07 34.17 -4.08
N ILE A 121 -12.98 34.03 -2.76
CA ILE A 121 -11.76 34.24 -1.98
C ILE A 121 -10.97 32.93 -1.98
N ALA A 122 -9.65 33.01 -2.21
CA ALA A 122 -8.77 31.85 -2.13
C ALA A 122 -7.90 31.90 -0.87
N VAL A 123 -7.87 30.79 -0.13
CA VAL A 123 -6.95 30.59 1.00
C VAL A 123 -5.92 29.56 0.60
N PHE A 124 -4.65 29.94 0.60
CA PHE A 124 -3.53 29.09 0.22
C PHE A 124 -2.77 28.69 1.48
N VAL A 125 -2.84 27.42 1.87
CA VAL A 125 -2.19 26.90 3.09
C VAL A 125 -1.08 25.91 2.73
N ASN A 126 0.13 26.12 3.26
CA ASN A 126 1.21 25.14 3.14
C ASN A 126 1.10 24.07 4.25
N PRO A 127 1.63 22.87 4.04
CA PRO A 127 1.68 21.86 5.08
C PRO A 127 2.54 22.33 6.27
N GLY A 128 2.24 21.80 7.45
CA GLY A 128 3.04 22.03 8.64
C GLY A 128 4.47 21.50 8.53
N THR A 129 5.39 22.25 9.11
CA THR A 129 6.75 21.85 9.43
C THR A 129 6.90 21.89 10.94
N ILE A 130 7.61 20.94 11.55
CA ILE A 130 7.93 20.97 12.98
C ILE A 130 9.36 21.49 13.08
N PRO A 131 9.56 22.75 13.51
CA PRO A 131 10.90 23.33 13.56
C PRO A 131 11.79 22.58 14.54
N ALA A 132 13.03 22.28 14.14
CA ALA A 132 14.01 21.70 15.04
C ALA A 132 14.40 22.70 16.14
N THR A 133 14.59 22.20 17.37
CA THR A 133 15.06 23.02 18.50
C THR A 133 16.52 22.71 18.88
N LYS A 134 17.05 21.56 18.43
CA LYS A 134 18.45 21.20 18.58
C LYS A 134 19.30 21.80 17.44
N GLN A 135 20.47 22.33 17.78
CA GLN A 135 21.41 22.85 16.79
C GLN A 135 21.87 21.73 15.83
N GLY A 136 21.80 21.99 14.53
CA GLY A 136 22.22 21.03 13.48
C GLY A 136 21.16 20.00 13.10
N ALA A 137 20.05 19.90 13.85
CA ALA A 137 18.92 19.07 13.47
C ALA A 137 18.05 19.72 12.39
N SER A 138 17.39 18.90 11.57
CA SER A 138 16.56 19.37 10.46
C SER A 138 15.09 19.51 10.87
N ASP A 139 14.40 20.49 10.29
CA ASP A 139 12.95 20.61 10.42
C ASP A 139 12.26 19.35 9.88
N ARG A 140 11.29 18.84 10.65
CA ARG A 140 10.53 17.66 10.24
C ARG A 140 9.32 18.08 9.42
N SER A 141 9.24 17.60 8.19
CA SER A 141 8.04 17.78 7.37
C SER A 141 6.86 16.99 7.96
N ASN A 142 5.73 17.65 8.13
CA ASN A 142 4.49 17.00 8.57
C ASN A 142 3.53 16.72 7.39
N ARG A 143 3.92 17.09 6.16
CA ARG A 143 3.05 17.08 4.97
C ARG A 143 2.33 15.75 4.77
N SER A 144 3.04 14.61 4.77
CA SER A 144 2.38 13.32 4.54
C SER A 144 1.44 12.94 5.69
N PHE A 145 1.84 13.21 6.93
CA PHE A 145 0.98 12.93 8.08
C PHE A 145 -0.28 13.80 8.07
N GLU A 146 -0.17 15.08 7.69
CA GLU A 146 -1.32 15.99 7.59
C GLU A 146 -2.23 15.64 6.42
N TYR A 147 -1.66 15.32 5.25
CA TYR A 147 -2.40 15.28 4.00
C TYR A 147 -2.85 13.87 3.59
N ASP A 148 -2.03 12.84 3.80
CA ASP A 148 -2.34 11.48 3.36
C ASP A 148 -3.03 10.64 4.46
N SER A 149 -3.02 11.09 5.72
CA SER A 149 -3.71 10.37 6.80
C SER A 149 -5.23 10.48 6.61
N LEU A 150 -5.92 9.34 6.63
CA LEU A 150 -7.38 9.32 6.63
C LEU A 150 -7.93 9.79 7.98
N GLY A 151 -9.18 10.30 7.93
CA GLY A 151 -9.93 10.77 9.08
C GLY A 151 -9.99 12.29 9.17
N ASP A 152 -10.65 12.78 10.21
CA ASP A 152 -11.10 14.17 10.28
C ASP A 152 -10.10 15.15 10.88
N ARG A 153 -8.90 14.70 11.30
CA ARG A 153 -7.94 15.53 12.05
C ARG A 153 -7.56 16.79 11.28
N TYR A 154 -7.18 16.65 10.00
CA TYR A 154 -6.82 17.80 9.19
C TYR A 154 -8.03 18.68 8.85
N ALA A 155 -9.21 18.08 8.64
CA ALA A 155 -10.44 18.83 8.42
C ALA A 155 -10.79 19.72 9.63
N ARG A 156 -10.73 19.17 10.84
CA ARG A 156 -10.91 19.92 12.09
C ARG A 156 -9.84 20.99 12.28
N PHE A 157 -8.57 20.68 12.01
CA PHE A 157 -7.52 21.70 12.00
C PHE A 157 -7.88 22.86 11.07
N LEU A 158 -8.29 22.55 9.84
CA LEU A 158 -8.61 23.56 8.85
C LEU A 158 -9.79 24.44 9.29
N ILE A 159 -10.88 23.82 9.77
CA ILE A 159 -12.14 24.50 10.09
C ILE A 159 -12.10 25.19 11.46
N ASP A 160 -11.61 24.49 12.49
CA ASP A 160 -11.75 24.90 13.88
C ASP A 160 -10.60 25.83 14.32
N GLU A 161 -9.41 25.67 13.74
CA GLU A 161 -8.21 26.41 14.16
C GLU A 161 -7.72 27.41 13.10
N PHE A 162 -7.61 26.99 11.84
CA PHE A 162 -6.89 27.77 10.82
C PHE A 162 -7.75 28.79 10.08
N LEU A 163 -8.89 28.39 9.50
CA LEU A 163 -9.75 29.27 8.72
C LEU A 163 -10.24 30.49 9.50
N PRO A 164 -10.62 30.39 10.80
CA PRO A 164 -11.00 31.56 11.59
C PRO A 164 -9.91 32.64 11.66
N VAL A 165 -8.63 32.24 11.59
CA VAL A 165 -7.48 33.16 11.53
C VAL A 165 -7.28 33.69 10.10
N ALA A 166 -7.26 32.79 9.12
CA ALA A 166 -6.97 33.16 7.73
C ALA A 166 -8.04 34.09 7.14
N THR A 167 -9.31 33.91 7.49
CA THR A 167 -10.42 34.66 6.89
C THR A 167 -10.94 35.81 7.77
N LYS A 168 -10.18 36.21 8.78
CA LYS A 168 -10.58 37.24 9.73
C LYS A 168 -10.92 38.55 9.02
N GLY A 169 -12.14 39.05 9.25
CA GLY A 169 -12.64 40.30 8.67
C GLY A 169 -13.20 40.17 7.24
N LEU A 170 -13.33 38.95 6.71
CA LEU A 170 -13.93 38.67 5.40
C LEU A 170 -15.35 38.08 5.58
N ASN A 171 -16.29 38.52 4.76
CA ASN A 171 -17.64 37.98 4.69
C ASN A 171 -17.65 36.81 3.70
N ILE A 172 -17.67 35.59 4.23
CA ILE A 172 -17.58 34.35 3.45
C ILE A 172 -18.85 33.54 3.70
N SER A 173 -19.42 32.97 2.63
CA SER A 173 -20.61 32.13 2.73
C SER A 173 -20.34 30.86 3.55
N ASP A 174 -21.27 30.47 4.41
CA ASP A 174 -21.29 29.18 5.13
C ASP A 174 -21.98 28.05 4.35
N ASP A 175 -22.49 28.33 3.14
CA ASP A 175 -23.13 27.33 2.28
C ASP A 175 -22.04 26.39 1.70
N PRO A 176 -22.11 25.06 1.93
CA PRO A 176 -21.13 24.10 1.42
C PRO A 176 -21.06 24.10 -0.11
N SER A 177 -22.18 24.38 -0.79
CA SER A 177 -22.20 24.51 -2.24
C SER A 177 -21.36 25.71 -2.73
N ARG A 178 -21.03 26.66 -1.85
CA ARG A 178 -20.21 27.85 -2.14
C ARG A 178 -18.78 27.73 -1.60
N ARG A 179 -18.39 26.53 -1.14
CA ARG A 179 -17.08 26.22 -0.57
C ARG A 179 -16.41 25.06 -1.29
N ALA A 180 -15.16 25.27 -1.69
CA ALA A 180 -14.35 24.30 -2.39
C ALA A 180 -13.01 24.05 -1.69
N VAL A 181 -12.46 22.84 -1.87
CA VAL A 181 -11.11 22.47 -1.46
C VAL A 181 -10.34 21.93 -2.67
N CYS A 182 -9.05 22.24 -2.73
CA CYS A 182 -8.18 21.91 -3.84
C CYS A 182 -6.80 21.49 -3.37
N GLY A 183 -6.18 20.57 -4.09
CA GLY A 183 -4.75 20.30 -3.92
C GLY A 183 -4.19 19.36 -4.98
N ILE A 184 -2.87 19.16 -4.89
CA ILE A 184 -2.08 18.36 -5.80
C ILE A 184 -1.37 17.22 -5.06
N SER A 185 -1.31 16.01 -5.63
CA SER A 185 -0.62 14.88 -5.01
C SER A 185 -1.21 14.56 -3.63
N SER A 186 -0.42 14.55 -2.55
CA SER A 186 -0.95 14.48 -1.18
C SER A 186 -1.97 15.59 -0.86
N GLY A 187 -1.80 16.80 -1.40
CA GLY A 187 -2.79 17.86 -1.28
C GLY A 187 -4.12 17.50 -1.95
N GLY A 188 -4.11 16.69 -3.01
CA GLY A 188 -5.31 16.25 -3.74
C GLY A 188 -6.15 15.26 -2.93
N ILE A 189 -5.51 14.24 -2.34
CA ILE A 189 -6.20 13.34 -1.40
C ILE A 189 -6.63 14.09 -0.14
N CYS A 190 -5.83 15.05 0.35
CA CYS A 190 -6.19 15.88 1.50
C CYS A 190 -7.47 16.69 1.22
N ALA A 191 -7.55 17.35 0.06
CA ALA A 191 -8.76 18.09 -0.35
C ALA A 191 -9.98 17.16 -0.41
N PHE A 192 -9.85 15.98 -1.02
CA PHE A 192 -10.93 14.99 -1.00
C PHE A 192 -11.31 14.58 0.42
N THR A 193 -10.34 14.31 1.29
CA THR A 193 -10.54 13.89 2.69
C THR A 193 -11.30 14.96 3.47
N VAL A 194 -10.94 16.24 3.32
CA VAL A 194 -11.62 17.34 4.00
C VAL A 194 -13.11 17.40 3.64
N ALA A 195 -13.43 17.39 2.35
CA ALA A 195 -14.83 17.39 1.91
C ALA A 195 -15.56 16.08 2.24
N TRP A 196 -14.85 14.94 2.21
CA TRP A 196 -15.40 13.65 2.60
C TRP A 196 -15.80 13.63 4.07
N GLU A 197 -14.94 14.12 4.97
CA GLU A 197 -15.19 14.12 6.41
C GLU A 197 -16.12 15.25 6.86
N ARG A 198 -16.19 16.35 6.10
CA ARG A 198 -16.97 17.55 6.40
C ARG A 198 -17.76 18.06 5.18
N PRO A 199 -18.68 17.25 4.62
CA PRO A 199 -19.47 17.64 3.45
C PRO A 199 -20.43 18.81 3.75
N GLU A 200 -20.76 19.03 5.03
CA GLU A 200 -21.49 20.19 5.54
C GLU A 200 -20.65 21.48 5.65
N GLN A 201 -19.37 21.43 5.28
CA GLN A 201 -18.49 22.59 5.18
C GLN A 201 -17.96 22.78 3.75
N PHE A 202 -17.68 21.71 3.02
CA PHE A 202 -17.14 21.78 1.66
C PHE A 202 -17.88 20.84 0.72
N GLY A 203 -18.67 21.41 -0.20
CA GLY A 203 -19.44 20.68 -1.21
C GLY A 203 -18.71 20.45 -2.53
N LYS A 204 -17.49 20.97 -2.70
CA LYS A 204 -16.75 20.94 -3.97
C LYS A 204 -15.28 20.55 -3.76
N VAL A 205 -14.77 19.65 -4.60
CA VAL A 205 -13.40 19.13 -4.56
C VAL A 205 -12.75 19.24 -5.92
N LEU A 206 -11.51 19.76 -5.95
CA LEU A 206 -10.61 19.71 -7.09
C LEU A 206 -9.32 18.97 -6.70
N SER A 207 -9.12 17.77 -7.22
CA SER A 207 -7.91 16.97 -6.96
C SER A 207 -7.07 16.87 -8.23
N HIS A 208 -5.83 17.33 -8.15
CA HIS A 208 -4.82 17.17 -9.20
C HIS A 208 -3.86 16.03 -8.84
N ILE A 209 -3.69 15.06 -9.73
CA ILE A 209 -2.79 13.90 -9.60
C ILE A 209 -2.84 13.31 -8.18
N GLY A 210 -4.05 13.08 -7.65
CA GLY A 210 -4.27 12.82 -6.23
C GLY A 210 -3.68 11.49 -5.78
N SER A 211 -3.04 11.46 -4.61
CA SER A 211 -2.35 10.27 -4.07
C SER A 211 -3.29 9.21 -3.48
N PHE A 212 -4.32 8.78 -4.22
CA PHE A 212 -5.26 7.71 -3.82
C PHE A 212 -4.62 6.30 -3.82
N THR A 213 -3.29 6.23 -3.70
CA THR A 213 -2.47 5.03 -3.55
C THR A 213 -2.24 4.69 -2.08
N ASN A 214 -1.38 3.72 -1.74
CA ASN A 214 -1.14 3.29 -0.36
C ASN A 214 -0.13 4.16 0.42
N ILE A 215 -0.25 5.48 0.26
CA ILE A 215 0.32 6.43 1.22
C ILE A 215 -0.68 6.53 2.37
N ARG A 216 -0.30 6.03 3.54
CA ARG A 216 -1.09 6.05 4.78
C ARG A 216 -2.54 5.53 4.69
N GLY A 217 -2.89 4.79 3.62
CA GLY A 217 -4.18 4.12 3.45
C GLY A 217 -5.09 4.68 2.36
N GLY A 218 -4.63 5.62 1.53
CA GLY A 218 -5.47 6.29 0.51
C GLY A 218 -6.23 5.36 -0.45
N TRP A 219 -5.71 4.16 -0.69
CA TRP A 219 -6.36 3.09 -1.46
C TRP A 219 -7.75 2.66 -0.93
N ALA A 220 -8.11 3.02 0.30
CA ALA A 220 -9.38 2.67 0.92
C ALA A 220 -10.58 3.46 0.36
N TYR A 221 -10.36 4.65 -0.21
CA TYR A 221 -11.44 5.54 -0.64
C TYR A 221 -12.41 4.94 -1.67
N PRO A 222 -11.97 4.24 -2.74
CA PRO A 222 -12.91 3.60 -3.67
C PRO A 222 -13.91 2.67 -2.96
N GLY A 223 -13.45 1.89 -1.98
CA GLY A 223 -14.32 1.02 -1.19
C GLY A 223 -15.27 1.78 -0.25
N LEU A 224 -14.81 2.90 0.33
CA LEU A 224 -15.64 3.76 1.18
C LEU A 224 -16.73 4.50 0.38
N ILE A 225 -16.40 5.00 -0.80
CA ILE A 225 -17.32 5.68 -1.73
C ILE A 225 -18.42 4.72 -2.17
N ARG A 226 -18.08 3.48 -2.56
CA ARG A 226 -19.09 2.50 -3.01
C ARG A 226 -20.13 2.17 -1.94
N LYS A 227 -19.78 2.26 -0.65
CA LYS A 227 -20.70 2.05 0.47
C LYS A 227 -21.74 3.15 0.64
N THR A 228 -21.55 4.31 0.02
CA THR A 228 -22.52 5.41 0.08
C THR A 228 -23.52 5.38 -1.07
N LYS A 229 -23.57 4.30 -1.88
CA LYS A 229 -24.44 4.18 -3.07
C LYS A 229 -25.90 4.59 -2.85
N ASP A 230 -26.44 4.27 -1.67
CA ASP A 230 -27.83 4.55 -1.32
C ASP A 230 -28.03 5.95 -0.73
N ASN A 231 -26.95 6.58 -0.23
CA ASN A 231 -26.96 7.93 0.30
C ASN A 231 -25.60 8.62 0.07
N PRO A 232 -25.31 9.07 -1.17
CA PRO A 232 -24.04 9.72 -1.48
C PRO A 232 -23.87 11.01 -0.68
N LYS A 233 -22.64 11.26 -0.20
CA LYS A 233 -22.33 12.56 0.44
C LYS A 233 -22.53 13.69 -0.58
N PRO A 234 -23.03 14.87 -0.18
CA PRO A 234 -23.34 15.98 -1.10
C PRO A 234 -22.09 16.73 -1.56
N ILE A 235 -21.14 16.03 -2.17
CA ILE A 235 -19.89 16.59 -2.68
C ILE A 235 -19.78 16.39 -4.19
N LYS A 236 -19.26 17.39 -4.87
CA LYS A 236 -18.97 17.39 -6.32
C LYS A 236 -17.46 17.30 -6.51
N VAL A 237 -17.00 16.36 -7.34
CA VAL A 237 -15.58 15.96 -7.39
C VAL A 237 -15.00 16.07 -8.79
N TYR A 238 -14.02 16.95 -8.97
CA TYR A 238 -13.20 17.00 -10.18
C TYR A 238 -11.84 16.35 -9.90
N LEU A 239 -11.50 15.35 -10.70
CA LEU A 239 -10.22 14.67 -10.71
C LEU A 239 -9.47 15.04 -12.00
N GLN A 240 -8.22 15.45 -11.88
CA GLN A 240 -7.28 15.49 -12.99
C GLN A 240 -6.12 14.55 -12.68
N GLU A 241 -5.67 13.81 -13.67
CA GLU A 241 -4.57 12.85 -13.56
C GLU A 241 -3.72 12.84 -14.85
N GLY A 242 -2.43 12.56 -14.77
CA GLY A 242 -1.54 12.37 -15.91
C GLY A 242 -1.57 10.92 -16.41
N ASN A 243 -1.48 10.70 -17.72
CA ASN A 243 -1.42 9.34 -18.28
C ASN A 243 -0.13 8.60 -17.93
N ASP A 244 0.97 9.34 -17.75
CA ASP A 244 2.31 8.83 -17.48
C ASP A 244 2.74 9.09 -16.02
N ASP A 245 1.78 9.25 -15.10
CA ASP A 245 2.07 9.53 -13.70
C ASP A 245 2.66 8.31 -12.96
N LEU A 246 3.07 8.51 -11.70
CA LEU A 246 3.94 7.62 -10.95
C LEU A 246 3.40 6.18 -10.85
N ASN A 247 4.33 5.24 -10.99
CA ASN A 247 4.21 3.88 -10.50
C ASN A 247 5.34 3.64 -9.49
N ASN A 248 5.03 3.73 -8.20
CA ASN A 248 6.02 3.78 -7.12
C ASN A 248 5.68 2.82 -5.98
N LEU A 249 6.48 2.80 -4.92
CA LEU A 249 6.27 2.02 -3.70
C LEU A 249 4.81 1.99 -3.20
N PHE A 250 4.07 3.09 -3.35
CA PHE A 250 2.72 3.22 -2.82
C PHE A 250 1.64 2.74 -3.79
N GLY A 251 1.90 2.72 -5.09
CA GLY A 251 0.95 2.24 -6.10
C GLY A 251 1.15 2.85 -7.48
N ASN A 252 0.21 2.54 -8.38
CA ASN A 252 0.09 3.15 -9.69
C ASN A 252 -0.97 4.26 -9.63
N TRP A 253 -0.56 5.51 -9.83
CA TRP A 253 -1.40 6.69 -9.60
C TRP A 253 -2.48 6.86 -10.67
N PRO A 254 -2.18 6.69 -11.97
CA PRO A 254 -3.23 6.70 -13.00
C PRO A 254 -4.32 5.65 -12.76
N LEU A 255 -3.95 4.42 -12.37
CA LEU A 255 -4.93 3.38 -12.04
C LEU A 255 -5.73 3.71 -10.77
N ALA A 256 -5.12 4.33 -9.77
CA ALA A 256 -5.82 4.72 -8.54
C ALA A 256 -6.88 5.80 -8.79
N ASN A 257 -6.56 6.82 -9.60
CA ASN A 257 -7.53 7.87 -9.95
C ASN A 257 -8.65 7.36 -10.86
N ARG A 258 -8.39 6.37 -11.74
CA ARG A 258 -9.43 5.66 -12.50
C ARG A 258 -10.36 4.85 -11.59
N ASP A 259 -9.82 4.17 -10.58
CA ASP A 259 -10.63 3.41 -9.60
C ASP A 259 -11.49 4.35 -8.73
N MET A 260 -10.96 5.52 -8.35
CA MET A 260 -11.72 6.59 -7.70
C MET A 260 -12.90 7.07 -8.56
N ALA A 261 -12.66 7.37 -9.84
CA ALA A 261 -13.72 7.79 -10.75
C ALA A 261 -14.79 6.70 -10.94
N ALA A 262 -14.38 5.43 -11.10
CA ALA A 262 -15.29 4.30 -11.18
C ALA A 262 -16.16 4.16 -9.90
N ALA A 263 -15.58 4.36 -8.72
CA ALA A 263 -16.31 4.34 -7.46
C ALA A 263 -17.31 5.51 -7.34
N LEU A 264 -16.91 6.72 -7.74
CA LEU A 264 -17.79 7.90 -7.76
C LEU A 264 -18.97 7.72 -8.73
N GLN A 265 -18.70 7.20 -9.93
CA GLN A 265 -19.73 6.84 -10.91
C GLN A 265 -20.69 5.80 -10.34
N PHE A 266 -20.17 4.70 -9.78
CA PHE A 266 -21.00 3.65 -9.19
C PHE A 266 -21.91 4.22 -8.11
N ALA A 267 -21.37 5.02 -7.19
CA ALA A 267 -22.12 5.58 -6.08
C ALA A 267 -23.09 6.72 -6.49
N GLY A 268 -22.95 7.29 -7.69
CA GLY A 268 -23.84 8.31 -8.22
C GLY A 268 -23.44 9.76 -7.86
N TYR A 269 -22.15 10.00 -7.63
CA TYR A 269 -21.62 11.35 -7.37
C TYR A 269 -21.57 12.19 -8.65
N THR A 270 -21.74 13.50 -8.50
CA THR A 270 -21.37 14.45 -9.55
C THR A 270 -19.86 14.51 -9.66
N HIS A 271 -19.30 13.93 -10.72
CA HIS A 271 -17.84 13.78 -10.84
C HIS A 271 -17.33 13.93 -12.27
N LYS A 272 -16.04 14.28 -12.40
CA LYS A 272 -15.34 14.36 -13.68
C LYS A 272 -13.90 13.87 -13.51
N LEU A 273 -13.39 13.08 -14.46
CA LEU A 273 -11.99 12.65 -14.53
C LEU A 273 -11.37 13.11 -15.85
N VAL A 274 -10.37 13.98 -15.77
CA VAL A 274 -9.58 14.41 -16.93
C VAL A 274 -8.20 13.79 -16.89
N MET A 275 -7.95 12.88 -17.84
CA MET A 275 -6.61 12.32 -18.07
C MET A 275 -5.83 13.23 -19.02
N THR A 276 -4.78 13.89 -18.54
CA THR A 276 -3.90 14.77 -19.31
C THR A 276 -2.66 14.02 -19.80
N GLN A 277 -1.91 14.60 -20.74
CA GLN A 277 -0.58 14.09 -21.10
C GLN A 277 0.41 14.26 -19.92
N GLY A 278 1.51 13.51 -19.95
CA GLY A 278 2.62 13.63 -19.01
C GLY A 278 2.40 12.95 -17.65
N GLY A 279 3.42 13.04 -16.79
CA GLY A 279 3.46 12.41 -15.47
C GLY A 279 3.23 13.37 -14.30
N HIS A 280 3.98 13.19 -13.19
CA HIS A 280 3.77 13.89 -11.91
C HIS A 280 4.09 15.39 -11.95
N SER A 281 3.27 16.17 -12.64
CA SER A 281 3.55 17.58 -12.95
C SER A 281 2.34 18.48 -12.77
N GLY A 282 2.55 19.58 -12.07
CA GLY A 282 1.55 20.66 -11.95
C GLY A 282 1.30 21.42 -13.24
N GLN A 283 2.12 21.26 -14.28
CA GLN A 283 1.97 21.97 -15.55
C GLN A 283 0.66 21.61 -16.26
N TRP A 284 0.38 20.31 -16.40
CA TRP A 284 -0.83 19.81 -17.06
C TRP A 284 -2.08 20.08 -16.24
N ALA A 285 -1.96 19.92 -14.92
CA ALA A 285 -2.96 20.31 -13.94
C ALA A 285 -3.34 21.80 -14.07
N GLY A 286 -2.33 22.67 -14.17
CA GLY A 286 -2.51 24.12 -14.34
C GLY A 286 -3.12 24.50 -15.69
N LEU A 287 -2.79 23.79 -16.77
CA LEU A 287 -3.43 23.97 -18.08
C LEU A 287 -4.91 23.60 -18.07
N ALA A 288 -5.28 22.53 -17.35
CA ALA A 288 -6.67 22.10 -17.22
C ALA A 288 -7.49 22.92 -16.20
N MET A 289 -6.83 23.71 -15.34
CA MET A 289 -7.46 24.38 -14.20
C MET A 289 -8.59 25.35 -14.59
N PRO A 290 -8.49 26.21 -15.61
CA PRO A 290 -9.61 27.10 -15.98
C PRO A 290 -10.89 26.32 -16.30
N ASP A 291 -10.80 25.24 -17.07
CA ASP A 291 -11.94 24.38 -17.40
C ASP A 291 -12.44 23.60 -16.19
N ALA A 292 -11.53 23.19 -15.31
CA ALA A 292 -11.89 22.56 -14.04
C ALA A 292 -12.73 23.51 -13.16
N LEU A 293 -12.34 24.79 -13.05
CA LEU A 293 -13.05 25.79 -12.26
C LEU A 293 -14.43 26.11 -12.84
N ARG A 294 -14.53 26.27 -14.17
CA ARG A 294 -15.82 26.44 -14.86
C ARG A 294 -16.77 25.28 -14.55
N TRP A 295 -16.29 24.05 -14.75
CA TRP A 295 -17.09 22.86 -14.46
C TRP A 295 -17.43 22.77 -12.98
N LEU A 296 -16.51 23.09 -12.07
CA LEU A 296 -16.71 22.97 -10.63
C LEU A 296 -17.81 23.93 -10.15
N TRP A 297 -17.79 25.18 -10.60
CA TRP A 297 -18.73 26.24 -10.19
C TRP A 297 -20.05 26.26 -10.97
N ASP A 298 -20.16 25.53 -12.07
CA ASP A 298 -21.43 25.32 -12.79
C ASP A 298 -22.32 24.31 -12.03
N ASN A 299 -23.48 24.75 -11.53
CA ASN A 299 -24.40 23.87 -10.80
C ASN A 299 -25.10 22.84 -11.70
N ASP A 300 -25.13 23.04 -13.02
CA ASP A 300 -25.79 22.16 -13.99
C ASP A 300 -24.84 21.17 -14.67
N ALA A 301 -23.55 21.26 -14.34
CA ALA A 301 -22.48 20.46 -14.91
C ALA A 301 -22.77 18.95 -14.81
N LYS A 302 -22.59 18.24 -15.93
CA LYS A 302 -22.82 16.79 -16.01
C LYS A 302 -21.61 16.01 -15.52
N SER A 303 -21.90 14.85 -14.93
CA SER A 303 -20.87 13.85 -14.62
C SER A 303 -20.34 13.21 -15.89
N ASP A 304 -19.10 12.74 -15.82
CA ASP A 304 -18.64 11.73 -16.76
C ASP A 304 -19.43 10.42 -16.56
N ASN A 305 -19.63 9.71 -17.66
CA ASN A 305 -20.24 8.39 -17.66
C ASN A 305 -19.48 7.50 -18.63
N VAL A 306 -18.65 6.62 -18.08
CA VAL A 306 -17.88 5.63 -18.84
C VAL A 306 -18.68 4.32 -18.84
N PRO A 307 -19.26 3.90 -19.97
CA PRO A 307 -19.98 2.64 -20.05
C PRO A 307 -19.02 1.45 -19.94
N SER A 308 -19.49 0.34 -19.40
CA SER A 308 -18.73 -0.92 -19.42
C SER A 308 -18.60 -1.41 -20.87
N PRO A 309 -17.39 -1.71 -21.35
CA PRO A 309 -17.16 -2.19 -22.72
C PRO A 309 -17.56 -3.66 -22.91
N ALA A 310 -18.35 -4.25 -21.99
CA ALA A 310 -18.70 -5.66 -22.01
C ALA A 310 -19.36 -6.08 -23.34
N THR A 311 -18.68 -6.99 -24.02
CA THR A 311 -19.04 -7.70 -25.24
C THR A 311 -19.13 -9.20 -24.94
N LYS A 312 -19.78 -9.95 -25.84
CA LYS A 312 -19.89 -11.41 -25.77
C LYS A 312 -19.33 -12.01 -27.06
N PRO A 313 -18.01 -11.98 -27.24
CA PRO A 313 -17.39 -12.58 -28.41
C PRO A 313 -17.70 -14.09 -28.45
N GLU A 314 -17.75 -14.66 -29.66
CA GLU A 314 -17.94 -16.11 -29.80
C GLU A 314 -16.74 -16.86 -29.21
N TRP A 315 -17.01 -17.78 -28.29
CA TRP A 315 -15.98 -18.59 -27.69
C TRP A 315 -15.64 -19.80 -28.58
N THR A 316 -14.35 -20.02 -28.80
CA THR A 316 -13.81 -21.24 -29.40
C THR A 316 -12.76 -21.84 -28.46
N PRO A 317 -12.71 -23.19 -28.33
CA PRO A 317 -11.67 -23.82 -27.53
C PRO A 317 -10.30 -23.58 -28.16
N HIS A 318 -9.30 -23.37 -27.31
CA HIS A 318 -7.91 -23.38 -27.74
C HIS A 318 -7.58 -24.74 -28.40
N PRO A 319 -6.69 -24.82 -29.42
CA PRO A 319 -6.32 -26.09 -30.07
C PRO A 319 -5.89 -27.19 -29.08
N ASP A 320 -5.08 -26.85 -28.08
CA ASP A 320 -4.66 -27.78 -27.01
C ASP A 320 -5.81 -28.17 -26.03
N ALA A 321 -6.98 -27.54 -26.11
CA ALA A 321 -8.19 -27.90 -25.36
C ALA A 321 -9.18 -28.75 -26.20
N ILE A 322 -8.75 -29.21 -27.37
CA ILE A 322 -9.46 -30.16 -28.22
C ILE A 322 -8.87 -31.56 -27.96
N ALA A 323 -9.73 -32.55 -27.74
CA ALA A 323 -9.30 -33.92 -27.48
C ALA A 323 -8.51 -34.47 -28.68
N ASN A 324 -7.32 -35.01 -28.41
CA ASN A 324 -6.51 -35.71 -29.38
C ASN A 324 -6.48 -37.21 -29.02
N ASN A 325 -7.04 -38.06 -29.87
CA ASN A 325 -7.11 -39.50 -29.58
C ASN A 325 -5.74 -40.21 -29.70
N ASP A 326 -4.73 -39.52 -30.24
CA ASP A 326 -3.39 -40.08 -30.45
C ASP A 326 -2.46 -39.86 -29.25
N VAL A 327 -2.92 -39.18 -28.18
CA VAL A 327 -2.14 -38.98 -26.95
C VAL A 327 -2.63 -39.87 -25.81
N PRO A 328 -1.75 -40.28 -24.87
CA PRO A 328 -2.20 -40.98 -23.67
C PRO A 328 -3.16 -40.15 -22.82
N HIS A 329 -4.24 -40.77 -22.36
CA HIS A 329 -5.31 -40.12 -21.61
C HIS A 329 -5.26 -40.47 -20.12
N GLY A 330 -5.20 -39.45 -19.27
CA GLY A 330 -5.35 -39.60 -17.83
C GLY A 330 -6.76 -39.99 -17.40
N THR A 331 -6.92 -40.31 -16.13
CA THR A 331 -8.20 -40.66 -15.51
C THR A 331 -8.63 -39.59 -14.51
N VAL A 332 -9.93 -39.29 -14.46
CA VAL A 332 -10.52 -38.44 -13.41
C VAL A 332 -11.29 -39.32 -12.45
N GLU A 333 -10.84 -39.34 -11.20
CA GLU A 333 -11.41 -40.13 -10.11
C GLU A 333 -12.21 -39.22 -9.19
N SER A 334 -13.53 -39.46 -9.10
CA SER A 334 -14.36 -38.78 -8.10
C SER A 334 -14.06 -39.34 -6.71
N MET A 335 -13.81 -38.47 -5.76
CA MET A 335 -13.49 -38.85 -4.38
C MET A 335 -14.75 -38.85 -3.51
N PRO A 336 -14.78 -39.62 -2.41
CA PRO A 336 -15.81 -39.48 -1.39
C PRO A 336 -15.87 -38.02 -0.88
N GLN A 337 -17.08 -37.56 -0.53
CA GLN A 337 -17.27 -36.22 0.01
C GLN A 337 -16.37 -35.98 1.22
N TRP A 338 -15.76 -34.79 1.27
CA TRP A 338 -14.87 -34.42 2.37
C TRP A 338 -15.59 -33.54 3.38
N GLU A 339 -15.54 -33.92 4.66
CA GLU A 339 -15.92 -33.07 5.78
C GLU A 339 -14.68 -32.41 6.38
N SER A 340 -14.69 -31.09 6.60
CA SER A 340 -13.51 -30.39 7.13
C SER A 340 -13.62 -30.10 8.61
N GLU A 341 -12.47 -30.19 9.30
CA GLU A 341 -12.30 -29.73 10.67
C GLU A 341 -12.01 -28.23 10.73
N ILE A 342 -11.23 -27.71 9.76
CA ILE A 342 -10.87 -26.29 9.64
C ILE A 342 -12.07 -25.42 9.24
N PHE A 343 -12.91 -25.93 8.35
CA PHE A 343 -14.20 -25.36 8.00
C PHE A 343 -15.31 -26.24 8.56
N PRO A 344 -15.64 -26.12 9.86
CA PRO A 344 -16.53 -27.05 10.53
C PRO A 344 -17.93 -27.06 9.90
N ASN A 345 -18.59 -28.21 9.98
CA ASN A 345 -19.95 -28.43 9.46
C ASN A 345 -20.11 -28.25 7.94
N THR A 346 -19.02 -28.36 7.19
CA THR A 346 -19.06 -28.27 5.72
C THR A 346 -18.80 -29.61 5.07
N VAL A 347 -19.44 -29.84 3.91
CA VAL A 347 -19.17 -30.97 3.01
C VAL A 347 -18.83 -30.46 1.61
N ARG A 348 -17.93 -31.13 0.91
CA ARG A 348 -17.54 -30.75 -0.46
C ARG A 348 -17.24 -31.94 -1.34
N ASP A 349 -17.57 -31.75 -2.60
CA ASP A 349 -17.27 -32.69 -3.68
C ASP A 349 -15.88 -32.36 -4.26
N TRP A 350 -15.10 -33.39 -4.55
CA TRP A 350 -13.77 -33.23 -5.12
C TRP A 350 -13.36 -34.43 -5.97
N ALA A 351 -12.37 -34.23 -6.83
CA ALA A 351 -11.88 -35.25 -7.75
C ALA A 351 -10.38 -35.10 -7.98
N ILE A 352 -9.73 -36.18 -8.39
CA ILE A 352 -8.31 -36.22 -8.72
C ILE A 352 -8.17 -36.62 -10.19
N TYR A 353 -7.40 -35.86 -10.97
CA TYR A 353 -6.92 -36.30 -12.27
C TYR A 353 -5.52 -36.89 -12.13
N VAL A 354 -5.32 -38.08 -12.70
CA VAL A 354 -4.05 -38.78 -12.75
C VAL A 354 -3.64 -38.91 -14.22
N PRO A 355 -2.50 -38.35 -14.64
CA PRO A 355 -2.06 -38.46 -16.03
C PRO A 355 -1.65 -39.90 -16.36
N ALA A 356 -1.86 -40.34 -17.60
CA ALA A 356 -1.47 -41.69 -18.05
C ALA A 356 0.04 -41.98 -17.86
N GLN A 357 0.85 -40.92 -17.85
CA GLN A 357 2.30 -40.95 -17.71
C GLN A 357 2.76 -41.02 -16.25
N TYR A 358 1.84 -41.01 -15.27
CA TYR A 358 2.17 -41.15 -13.85
C TYR A 358 2.92 -42.45 -13.56
N ARG A 359 3.97 -42.36 -12.73
CA ARG A 359 4.76 -43.49 -12.26
C ARG A 359 4.97 -43.36 -10.76
N LYS A 360 4.68 -44.41 -10.00
CA LYS A 360 4.75 -44.38 -8.53
C LYS A 360 6.17 -44.07 -8.02
N GLU A 361 7.19 -44.42 -8.79
CA GLU A 361 8.60 -44.26 -8.43
C GLU A 361 9.10 -42.81 -8.60
N GLN A 362 8.36 -41.97 -9.33
CA GLN A 362 8.75 -40.58 -9.60
C GLN A 362 7.68 -39.62 -9.06
N PRO A 363 8.04 -38.63 -8.23
CA PRO A 363 7.07 -37.69 -7.72
C PRO A 363 6.48 -36.87 -8.87
N ALA A 364 5.15 -36.92 -9.03
CA ALA A 364 4.44 -36.10 -10.01
C ALA A 364 4.36 -34.64 -9.54
N ALA A 365 4.26 -33.72 -10.50
CA ALA A 365 3.84 -32.35 -10.19
C ALA A 365 2.39 -32.35 -9.68
N LEU A 366 2.02 -31.31 -8.95
CA LEU A 366 0.68 -31.11 -8.41
C LEU A 366 0.10 -29.79 -8.92
N MET A 367 -1.18 -29.80 -9.30
CA MET A 367 -1.93 -28.56 -9.47
C MET A 367 -3.31 -28.62 -8.80
N VAL A 368 -3.61 -27.66 -7.91
CA VAL A 368 -4.91 -27.56 -7.23
C VAL A 368 -5.81 -26.57 -7.95
N PHE A 369 -7.06 -26.92 -8.18
CA PHE A 369 -8.07 -26.08 -8.82
C PHE A 369 -9.29 -25.87 -7.93
N GLN A 370 -9.60 -24.60 -7.66
CA GLN A 370 -10.85 -24.18 -7.05
C GLN A 370 -12.01 -24.26 -8.05
N ASP A 371 -13.23 -24.46 -7.54
CA ASP A 371 -14.43 -24.67 -8.36
C ASP A 371 -14.25 -25.88 -9.32
N GLY A 372 -13.65 -26.94 -8.78
CA GLY A 372 -13.10 -28.07 -9.52
C GLY A 372 -14.06 -28.74 -10.51
N GLU A 373 -15.36 -28.76 -10.25
CA GLU A 373 -16.35 -29.33 -11.18
C GLU A 373 -16.32 -28.66 -12.55
N ARG A 374 -16.22 -27.33 -12.56
CA ARG A 374 -16.19 -26.55 -13.83
C ARG A 374 -14.86 -26.73 -14.55
N MET A 375 -13.80 -26.94 -13.79
CA MET A 375 -12.43 -27.07 -14.28
C MET A 375 -12.22 -28.43 -14.95
N ARG A 376 -12.76 -29.50 -14.36
CA ARG A 376 -12.63 -30.87 -14.87
C ARG A 376 -13.58 -31.23 -16.01
N ASP A 377 -14.64 -30.45 -16.24
CA ASP A 377 -15.62 -30.73 -17.28
C ASP A 377 -15.02 -30.59 -18.69
N VAL A 378 -14.84 -31.74 -19.37
CA VAL A 378 -14.30 -31.85 -20.73
C VAL A 378 -15.25 -31.30 -21.81
N LYS A 379 -16.53 -31.11 -21.49
CA LYS A 379 -17.52 -30.46 -22.37
C LYS A 379 -17.61 -28.95 -22.11
N GLY A 380 -17.08 -28.50 -20.98
CA GLY A 380 -17.07 -27.11 -20.54
C GLY A 380 -16.06 -26.23 -21.28
N ARG A 381 -15.79 -25.06 -20.70
CA ARG A 381 -14.83 -24.07 -21.24
C ARG A 381 -13.39 -24.41 -20.89
N TRP A 382 -13.12 -24.86 -19.67
CA TRP A 382 -11.76 -25.09 -19.15
C TRP A 382 -11.09 -26.36 -19.68
N ARG A 383 -11.81 -27.48 -19.69
CA ARG A 383 -11.36 -28.76 -20.27
C ARG A 383 -9.98 -29.22 -19.77
N ILE A 384 -9.69 -29.02 -18.48
CA ILE A 384 -8.33 -29.19 -17.94
C ILE A 384 -7.76 -30.60 -18.18
N PRO A 385 -8.50 -31.71 -18.03
CA PRO A 385 -7.97 -33.04 -18.33
C PRO A 385 -7.45 -33.17 -19.77
N ILE A 386 -8.17 -32.61 -20.76
CA ILE A 386 -7.75 -32.63 -22.18
C ILE A 386 -6.48 -31.79 -22.38
N VAL A 387 -6.44 -30.60 -21.77
CA VAL A 387 -5.26 -29.74 -21.84
C VAL A 387 -4.05 -30.44 -21.24
N PHE A 388 -4.21 -31.08 -20.08
CA PHE A 388 -3.13 -31.80 -19.42
C PHE A 388 -2.66 -33.00 -20.24
N ASP A 389 -3.56 -33.83 -20.75
CA ASP A 389 -3.21 -34.95 -21.64
C ASP A 389 -2.33 -34.49 -22.82
N ASN A 390 -2.80 -33.45 -23.53
CA ASN A 390 -2.12 -32.93 -24.71
C ASN A 390 -0.73 -32.33 -24.38
N LEU A 391 -0.64 -31.50 -23.33
CA LEU A 391 0.60 -30.83 -22.97
C LEU A 391 1.63 -31.79 -22.34
N ILE A 392 1.18 -32.73 -21.49
CA ILE A 392 2.05 -33.75 -20.88
C ILE A 392 2.60 -34.68 -21.97
N ALA A 393 1.76 -35.14 -22.90
CA ALA A 393 2.21 -36.02 -23.98
C ALA A 393 3.26 -35.37 -24.89
N ARG A 394 3.19 -34.04 -25.08
CA ARG A 394 4.16 -33.27 -25.86
C ARG A 394 5.42 -32.88 -25.09
N GLY A 395 5.40 -33.00 -23.75
CA GLY A 395 6.50 -32.57 -22.88
C GLY A 395 6.51 -31.08 -22.56
N ASP A 396 5.43 -30.36 -22.85
CA ASP A 396 5.28 -28.93 -22.56
C ASP A 396 5.00 -28.64 -21.08
N MET A 397 4.56 -29.66 -20.35
CA MET A 397 4.43 -29.64 -18.89
C MET A 397 4.81 -31.03 -18.32
N PRO A 398 5.32 -31.11 -17.08
CA PRO A 398 5.64 -32.40 -16.46
C PRO A 398 4.37 -33.22 -16.20
N PRO A 399 4.47 -34.56 -16.01
CA PRO A 399 3.38 -35.36 -15.49
C PRO A 399 2.82 -34.73 -14.20
N THR A 400 1.59 -34.22 -14.29
CA THR A 400 0.97 -33.40 -13.25
C THR A 400 -0.35 -34.04 -12.81
N ILE A 401 -0.48 -34.31 -11.51
CA ILE A 401 -1.73 -34.70 -10.87
C ILE A 401 -2.52 -33.43 -10.56
N ALA A 402 -3.80 -33.41 -10.93
CA ALA A 402 -4.68 -32.27 -10.66
C ALA A 402 -5.68 -32.61 -9.55
N VAL A 403 -5.88 -31.71 -8.59
CA VAL A 403 -6.90 -31.81 -7.54
C VAL A 403 -7.99 -30.80 -7.83
N PHE A 404 -9.20 -31.28 -8.13
CA PHE A 404 -10.36 -30.46 -8.42
C PHE A 404 -11.25 -30.36 -7.19
N LEU A 405 -11.30 -29.19 -6.57
CA LEU A 405 -11.95 -28.98 -5.28
C LEU A 405 -13.10 -27.97 -5.40
N ASN A 406 -14.31 -28.39 -5.04
CA ASN A 406 -15.44 -27.47 -4.91
C ASN A 406 -15.45 -26.82 -3.51
N PRO A 407 -16.08 -25.64 -3.38
CA PRO A 407 -16.21 -24.99 -2.08
C PRO A 407 -17.13 -25.79 -1.16
N GLY A 408 -16.90 -25.68 0.15
CA GLY A 408 -17.71 -26.29 1.19
C GLY A 408 -19.17 -25.83 1.18
N HIS A 409 -20.06 -26.76 1.45
CA HIS A 409 -21.47 -26.50 1.71
C HIS A 409 -21.78 -26.79 3.18
N ASP A 410 -22.18 -25.76 3.91
CA ASP A 410 -22.70 -25.86 5.26
C ASP A 410 -23.93 -26.80 5.30
N LYS A 411 -23.81 -27.91 6.03
CA LYS A 411 -24.84 -28.95 6.13
C LYS A 411 -26.16 -28.43 6.71
N SER A 412 -26.13 -27.32 7.45
CA SER A 412 -27.33 -26.72 8.04
C SER A 412 -28.15 -25.90 7.04
N LYS A 413 -27.62 -25.60 5.85
CA LYS A 413 -28.26 -24.72 4.87
C LYS A 413 -28.82 -25.53 3.68
N PRO A 414 -29.99 -25.16 3.14
CA PRO A 414 -30.46 -25.74 1.88
C PRO A 414 -29.52 -25.32 0.73
N ARG A 415 -29.23 -26.24 -0.19
CA ARG A 415 -28.51 -25.91 -1.43
C ARG A 415 -29.44 -25.08 -2.34
N GLN A 416 -29.00 -23.88 -2.71
CA GLN A 416 -29.73 -23.04 -3.67
C GLN A 416 -29.06 -23.12 -5.05
N LYS A 417 -29.79 -23.61 -6.06
CA LYS A 417 -29.29 -23.77 -7.44
C LYS A 417 -27.96 -24.54 -7.53
N ASN A 418 -27.81 -25.58 -6.69
CA ASN A 418 -26.59 -26.39 -6.56
C ASN A 418 -25.32 -25.59 -6.18
N LYS A 419 -25.47 -24.39 -5.61
CA LYS A 419 -24.32 -23.61 -5.14
C LYS A 419 -23.98 -23.97 -3.70
N SER A 420 -22.69 -24.15 -3.43
CA SER A 420 -22.19 -24.29 -2.06
C SER A 420 -22.26 -22.97 -1.31
N SER A 421 -22.61 -23.03 -0.03
CA SER A 421 -22.84 -21.87 0.82
C SER A 421 -21.58 -21.16 1.31
N ASN A 422 -20.40 -21.81 1.31
CA ASN A 422 -19.17 -21.22 1.85
C ASN A 422 -18.19 -20.66 0.81
N ARG A 423 -18.50 -20.69 -0.49
CA ARG A 423 -17.55 -20.28 -1.55
C ARG A 423 -16.85 -18.94 -1.26
N GLY A 424 -17.62 -17.88 -0.99
CA GLY A 424 -17.03 -16.57 -0.73
C GLY A 424 -16.33 -16.43 0.63
N PHE A 425 -16.58 -17.33 1.58
CA PHE A 425 -15.89 -17.34 2.86
C PHE A 425 -14.59 -18.15 2.80
N GLU A 426 -14.58 -19.27 2.08
CA GLU A 426 -13.38 -20.09 1.89
C GLU A 426 -12.38 -19.43 0.94
N TYR A 427 -12.86 -18.80 -0.14
CA TYR A 427 -11.97 -18.38 -1.24
C TYR A 427 -11.48 -16.94 -1.14
N ASP A 428 -12.33 -16.01 -0.68
CA ASP A 428 -12.01 -14.58 -0.68
C ASP A 428 -11.50 -14.07 0.68
N SER A 429 -11.52 -14.91 1.71
CA SER A 429 -10.92 -14.58 3.01
C SER A 429 -9.39 -14.61 2.94
N LEU A 430 -8.76 -13.54 3.42
CA LEU A 430 -7.31 -13.45 3.53
C LEU A 430 -6.76 -14.34 4.65
N GLY A 431 -5.44 -14.55 4.63
CA GLY A 431 -4.74 -15.36 5.61
C GLY A 431 -4.74 -16.85 5.26
N ASP A 432 -4.17 -17.65 6.17
CA ASP A 432 -3.76 -19.02 5.88
C ASP A 432 -4.86 -20.08 6.01
N ARG A 433 -6.10 -19.72 6.36
CA ARG A 433 -7.13 -20.69 6.77
C ARG A 433 -7.45 -21.70 5.67
N TYR A 434 -7.65 -21.22 4.44
CA TYR A 434 -7.85 -22.11 3.29
C TYR A 434 -6.60 -22.92 2.96
N THR A 435 -5.41 -22.31 3.12
CA THR A 435 -4.14 -22.98 2.89
C THR A 435 -3.93 -24.13 3.87
N ARG A 436 -4.19 -23.93 5.17
CA ARG A 436 -4.19 -24.99 6.17
C ARG A 436 -5.18 -26.09 5.84
N PHE A 437 -6.38 -25.74 5.37
CA PHE A 437 -7.33 -26.74 4.87
C PHE A 437 -6.75 -27.60 3.74
N LEU A 438 -6.02 -27.00 2.79
CA LEU A 438 -5.32 -27.79 1.77
C LEU A 438 -4.20 -28.67 2.38
N LEU A 439 -3.34 -28.08 3.21
CA LEU A 439 -2.10 -28.72 3.68
C LEU A 439 -2.34 -29.77 4.78
N ASP A 440 -3.32 -29.55 5.64
CA ASP A 440 -3.56 -30.35 6.84
C ASP A 440 -4.63 -31.42 6.57
N GLU A 441 -5.51 -31.23 5.58
CA GLU A 441 -6.62 -32.15 5.30
C GLU A 441 -6.54 -32.79 3.90
N ILE A 442 -6.51 -31.98 2.83
CA ILE A 442 -6.67 -32.51 1.46
C ILE A 442 -5.40 -33.13 0.89
N LEU A 443 -4.27 -32.43 0.95
CA LEU A 443 -3.02 -32.92 0.36
C LEU A 443 -2.49 -34.20 1.04
N PRO A 444 -2.60 -34.39 2.37
CA PRO A 444 -2.25 -35.66 3.00
C PRO A 444 -3.04 -36.85 2.43
N GLU A 445 -4.34 -36.66 2.14
CA GLU A 445 -5.17 -37.71 1.52
C GLU A 445 -4.73 -37.99 0.07
N VAL A 446 -4.31 -36.97 -0.69
CA VAL A 446 -3.75 -37.18 -2.04
C VAL A 446 -2.40 -37.90 -1.97
N GLN A 447 -1.54 -37.52 -1.02
CA GLN A 447 -0.21 -38.10 -0.81
C GLN A 447 -0.26 -39.57 -0.37
N SER A 448 -1.30 -39.98 0.35
CA SER A 448 -1.48 -41.38 0.75
C SER A 448 -1.74 -42.31 -0.45
N ARG A 449 -2.25 -41.75 -1.56
CA ARG A 449 -2.62 -42.47 -2.78
C ARG A 449 -1.57 -42.35 -3.89
N TYR A 450 -0.98 -41.17 -4.01
CA TYR A 450 -0.12 -40.81 -5.13
C TYR A 450 1.20 -40.19 -4.66
N ASN A 451 2.30 -40.57 -5.32
CA ASN A 451 3.60 -39.94 -5.11
C ASN A 451 3.61 -38.57 -5.81
N ILE A 452 3.35 -37.52 -5.04
CA ILE A 452 3.41 -36.13 -5.50
C ILE A 452 4.60 -35.40 -4.88
N SER A 453 5.21 -34.50 -5.66
CA SER A 453 6.35 -33.72 -5.20
C SER A 453 6.00 -32.81 -4.01
N THR A 454 6.98 -32.57 -3.15
CA THR A 454 6.95 -31.54 -2.09
C THR A 454 7.72 -30.28 -2.49
N ASP A 455 8.38 -30.29 -3.65
CA ASP A 455 9.08 -29.13 -4.19
C ASP A 455 8.05 -28.06 -4.64
N PRO A 456 8.11 -26.81 -4.13
CA PRO A 456 7.22 -25.74 -4.56
C PRO A 456 7.32 -25.44 -6.06
N GLU A 457 8.46 -25.71 -6.71
CA GLU A 457 8.59 -25.61 -8.16
C GLU A 457 7.76 -26.66 -8.92
N MET A 458 7.38 -27.75 -8.26
CA MET A 458 6.52 -28.79 -8.81
C MET A 458 5.07 -28.68 -8.31
N ARG A 459 4.70 -27.54 -7.71
CA ARG A 459 3.36 -27.29 -7.16
C ARG A 459 2.75 -25.98 -7.67
N ALA A 460 1.59 -26.11 -8.29
CA ALA A 460 0.79 -25.01 -8.79
C ALA A 460 -0.61 -24.98 -8.14
N ILE A 461 -1.25 -23.83 -8.19
CA ILE A 461 -2.64 -23.64 -7.80
C ILE A 461 -3.29 -22.63 -8.72
N GLY A 462 -4.57 -22.79 -9.04
CA GLY A 462 -5.22 -21.90 -9.98
C GLY A 462 -6.74 -21.87 -9.93
N GLY A 463 -7.29 -20.76 -10.38
CA GLY A 463 -8.73 -20.58 -10.42
C GLY A 463 -9.18 -19.35 -11.19
N SER A 464 -10.48 -19.09 -11.14
CA SER A 464 -11.12 -17.94 -11.75
C SER A 464 -12.01 -17.21 -10.74
N SER A 465 -12.11 -15.88 -10.82
CA SER A 465 -12.90 -15.07 -9.88
C SER A 465 -12.42 -15.30 -8.44
N SER A 466 -13.31 -15.65 -7.50
CA SER A 466 -12.90 -16.03 -6.13
C SER A 466 -11.87 -17.18 -6.09
N GLY A 467 -11.92 -18.12 -7.03
CA GLY A 467 -10.91 -19.17 -7.10
C GLY A 467 -9.50 -18.62 -7.39
N ALA A 468 -9.40 -17.53 -8.15
CA ALA A 468 -8.12 -16.92 -8.49
C ALA A 468 -7.47 -16.20 -7.30
N ILE A 469 -8.24 -15.41 -6.53
CA ILE A 469 -7.71 -14.80 -5.30
C ILE A 469 -7.38 -15.87 -4.25
N CYS A 470 -8.16 -16.96 -4.19
CA CYS A 470 -7.88 -18.09 -3.31
C CYS A 470 -6.55 -18.76 -3.65
N ALA A 471 -6.31 -19.02 -4.95
CA ALA A 471 -5.05 -19.54 -5.45
C ALA A 471 -3.86 -18.62 -5.12
N PHE A 472 -4.01 -17.31 -5.37
CA PHE A 472 -2.99 -16.33 -5.02
C PHE A 472 -2.73 -16.29 -3.51
N THR A 473 -3.78 -16.27 -2.69
CA THR A 473 -3.69 -16.26 -1.22
C THR A 473 -2.94 -17.48 -0.72
N ALA A 474 -3.22 -18.67 -1.26
CA ALA A 474 -2.55 -19.89 -0.84
C ALA A 474 -1.04 -19.86 -1.10
N ALA A 475 -0.64 -19.44 -2.30
CA ALA A 475 0.77 -19.27 -2.65
C ALA A 475 1.43 -18.10 -1.90
N TRP A 476 0.67 -17.03 -1.64
CA TRP A 476 1.14 -15.89 -0.85
C TRP A 476 1.46 -16.31 0.58
N GLU A 477 0.56 -17.01 1.26
CA GLU A 477 0.76 -17.44 2.65
C GLU A 477 1.79 -18.55 2.77
N ARG A 478 1.85 -19.49 1.80
CA ARG A 478 2.76 -20.64 1.81
C ARG A 478 3.52 -20.79 0.48
N PRO A 479 4.45 -19.86 0.19
CA PRO A 479 5.28 -19.95 -1.01
C PRO A 479 6.22 -21.16 -0.99
N ASP A 480 6.49 -21.72 0.20
CA ASP A 480 7.20 -22.98 0.38
C ASP A 480 6.39 -24.22 -0.06
N GLN A 481 5.08 -24.06 -0.28
CA GLN A 481 4.18 -25.14 -0.72
C GLN A 481 3.65 -24.92 -2.14
N PHE A 482 3.41 -23.69 -2.57
CA PHE A 482 2.90 -23.40 -3.91
C PHE A 482 3.72 -22.29 -4.56
N GLY A 483 4.54 -22.65 -5.55
CA GLY A 483 5.38 -21.70 -6.28
C GLY A 483 4.73 -21.09 -7.53
N LYS A 484 3.58 -21.62 -7.97
CA LYS A 484 2.96 -21.24 -9.26
C LYS A 484 1.46 -20.95 -9.11
N VAL A 485 1.01 -19.84 -9.69
CA VAL A 485 -0.39 -19.36 -9.61
C VAL A 485 -0.95 -19.10 -11.00
N TYR A 486 -2.11 -19.66 -11.29
CA TYR A 486 -2.97 -19.24 -12.41
C TYR A 486 -4.18 -18.46 -11.89
N SER A 487 -4.33 -17.22 -12.37
CA SER A 487 -5.43 -16.32 -12.03
C SER A 487 -6.17 -15.90 -13.30
N SER A 488 -7.50 -15.97 -13.29
CA SER A 488 -8.32 -15.36 -14.33
C SER A 488 -9.47 -14.58 -13.72
N VAL A 489 -9.69 -13.34 -14.19
CA VAL A 489 -10.76 -12.43 -13.71
C VAL A 489 -10.81 -12.35 -12.19
N GLY A 490 -9.64 -12.18 -11.55
CA GLY A 490 -9.47 -12.42 -10.11
C GLY A 490 -10.20 -11.40 -9.23
N SER A 491 -10.78 -11.84 -8.12
CA SER A 491 -11.51 -10.97 -7.18
C SER A 491 -10.59 -10.20 -6.23
N PHE A 492 -9.56 -9.54 -6.74
CA PHE A 492 -8.69 -8.61 -5.99
C PHE A 492 -9.38 -7.27 -5.63
N THR A 493 -10.70 -7.29 -5.47
CA THR A 493 -11.52 -6.16 -5.05
C THR A 493 -11.81 -6.23 -3.55
N ASN A 494 -12.62 -5.31 -3.01
CA ASN A 494 -12.98 -5.31 -1.58
C ASN A 494 -13.97 -6.41 -1.18
N LEU A 495 -13.95 -7.53 -1.89
CA LEU A 495 -14.65 -8.74 -1.49
C LEU A 495 -13.79 -9.39 -0.39
N ARG A 496 -14.20 -9.17 0.87
CA ARG A 496 -13.48 -9.59 2.10
C ARG A 496 -12.03 -9.10 2.23
N GLY A 497 -11.71 -7.99 1.56
CA GLY A 497 -10.42 -7.30 1.68
C GLY A 497 -9.38 -7.65 0.60
N GLY A 498 -9.75 -8.33 -0.50
CA GLY A 498 -8.81 -8.65 -1.59
C GLY A 498 -8.09 -7.45 -2.20
N ASN A 499 -8.67 -6.25 -2.12
CA ASN A 499 -8.09 -4.99 -2.59
C ASN A 499 -6.83 -4.53 -1.82
N VAL A 500 -6.49 -5.18 -0.70
CA VAL A 500 -5.22 -4.89 0.00
C VAL A 500 -4.01 -5.47 -0.73
N TYR A 501 -4.17 -6.54 -1.53
CA TYR A 501 -3.04 -7.29 -2.08
C TYR A 501 -2.04 -6.47 -2.89
N PRO A 502 -2.44 -5.57 -3.82
CA PRO A 502 -1.47 -4.74 -4.54
C PRO A 502 -0.57 -3.92 -3.61
N ALA A 503 -1.12 -3.47 -2.48
CA ALA A 503 -0.38 -2.75 -1.45
C ALA A 503 0.53 -3.66 -0.62
N LEU A 504 0.09 -4.88 -0.29
CA LEU A 504 0.92 -5.85 0.45
C LEU A 504 2.10 -6.33 -0.40
N VAL A 505 1.87 -6.61 -1.69
CA VAL A 505 2.90 -7.01 -2.65
C VAL A 505 4.04 -6.00 -2.68
N ARG A 506 3.75 -4.70 -2.80
CA ARG A 506 4.76 -3.63 -2.84
C ARG A 506 5.54 -3.43 -1.54
N LYS A 507 4.96 -3.85 -0.40
CA LYS A 507 5.50 -3.62 0.95
C LYS A 507 5.99 -4.89 1.62
N THR A 508 6.12 -5.97 0.88
CA THR A 508 6.63 -7.26 1.37
C THR A 508 7.78 -7.64 0.47
N GLU A 509 8.84 -8.18 1.05
CA GLU A 509 9.90 -8.81 0.28
C GLU A 509 9.32 -9.77 -0.78
N PRO A 510 9.80 -9.73 -2.03
CA PRO A 510 9.32 -10.63 -3.08
C PRO A 510 9.35 -12.10 -2.65
N LYS A 511 8.20 -12.75 -2.70
CA LYS A 511 8.07 -14.19 -2.46
C LYS A 511 8.41 -14.94 -3.75
N PRO A 512 8.99 -16.16 -3.67
CA PRO A 512 9.35 -16.96 -4.85
C PRO A 512 8.11 -17.60 -5.49
N ILE A 513 7.19 -16.77 -5.98
CA ILE A 513 5.96 -17.19 -6.64
C ILE A 513 5.92 -16.66 -8.06
N ARG A 514 5.46 -17.50 -8.98
CA ARG A 514 5.23 -17.20 -10.38
C ARG A 514 3.73 -17.06 -10.64
N VAL A 515 3.30 -15.99 -11.31
CA VAL A 515 1.87 -15.65 -11.44
C VAL A 515 1.49 -15.39 -12.89
N TYR A 516 0.57 -16.19 -13.42
CA TYR A 516 -0.10 -15.91 -14.69
C TYR A 516 -1.48 -15.30 -14.42
N MET A 517 -1.80 -14.22 -15.12
CA MET A 517 -3.07 -13.50 -15.03
C MET A 517 -3.71 -13.37 -16.41
N ALA A 518 -5.01 -13.65 -16.52
CA ALA A 518 -5.82 -13.50 -17.73
C ALA A 518 -7.12 -12.74 -17.42
N ASP A 519 -7.17 -11.47 -17.79
CA ASP A 519 -8.18 -10.50 -17.35
C ASP A 519 -8.71 -9.63 -18.49
N THR A 520 -9.79 -8.89 -18.24
CA THR A 520 -10.54 -8.19 -19.30
C THR A 520 -11.18 -6.89 -18.84
N SER A 521 -11.36 -5.94 -19.76
CA SER A 521 -11.99 -4.63 -19.49
C SER A 521 -13.51 -4.69 -19.30
N GLY A 522 -14.18 -5.73 -19.84
CA GLY A 522 -15.63 -5.94 -19.73
C GLY A 522 -16.07 -6.62 -18.42
N ASP A 523 -15.16 -6.78 -17.47
CA ASP A 523 -15.40 -7.44 -16.20
C ASP A 523 -16.31 -6.60 -15.26
N VAL A 524 -16.69 -7.16 -14.10
CA VAL A 524 -17.66 -6.60 -13.17
C VAL A 524 -17.18 -5.29 -12.55
N ASP A 525 -18.10 -4.33 -12.47
CA ASP A 525 -18.00 -3.16 -11.60
C ASP A 525 -19.23 -3.13 -10.67
N ASN A 526 -19.02 -3.29 -9.36
CA ASN A 526 -20.11 -3.41 -8.38
C ASN A 526 -19.74 -2.84 -6.99
N ALA A 527 -20.56 -3.10 -5.98
CA ALA A 527 -20.36 -2.59 -4.61
C ALA A 527 -18.99 -2.95 -3.99
N PHE A 528 -18.31 -3.98 -4.46
CA PHE A 528 -16.99 -4.42 -3.96
C PHE A 528 -15.82 -3.75 -4.65
N GLY A 529 -16.00 -3.23 -5.87
CA GLY A 529 -14.92 -2.67 -6.67
C GLY A 529 -15.11 -2.86 -8.16
N SER A 530 -14.13 -2.37 -8.91
CA SER A 530 -13.99 -2.60 -10.34
C SER A 530 -12.93 -3.68 -10.57
N TRP A 531 -13.34 -4.85 -11.06
CA TRP A 531 -12.43 -5.97 -11.35
C TRP A 531 -11.37 -5.61 -12.40
N PRO A 532 -11.70 -4.89 -13.49
CA PRO A 532 -10.71 -4.44 -14.48
C PRO A 532 -9.57 -3.64 -13.83
N TRP A 533 -9.90 -2.67 -12.98
CA TRP A 533 -8.90 -1.82 -12.32
C TRP A 533 -8.16 -2.58 -11.23
N ALA A 534 -8.83 -3.44 -10.47
CA ALA A 534 -8.19 -4.24 -9.43
C ALA A 534 -7.12 -5.20 -9.99
N ASN A 535 -7.41 -5.92 -11.08
CA ASN A 535 -6.45 -6.84 -11.70
C ASN A 535 -5.28 -6.10 -12.36
N GLN A 536 -5.51 -4.94 -13.01
CA GLN A 536 -4.42 -4.10 -13.50
C GLN A 536 -3.53 -3.56 -12.38
N ARG A 537 -4.12 -3.17 -11.24
CA ARG A 537 -3.36 -2.74 -10.05
C ARG A 537 -2.54 -3.88 -9.46
N MET A 538 -3.09 -5.09 -9.44
CA MET A 538 -2.39 -6.29 -8.99
C MET A 538 -1.21 -6.63 -9.91
N ALA A 539 -1.43 -6.68 -11.23
CA ALA A 539 -0.37 -6.89 -12.22
C ALA A 539 0.72 -5.80 -12.13
N SER A 540 0.33 -4.53 -11.95
CA SER A 540 1.28 -3.44 -11.75
C SER A 540 2.13 -3.60 -10.49
N ALA A 541 1.55 -4.10 -9.39
CA ALA A 541 2.28 -4.36 -8.15
C ALA A 541 3.28 -5.52 -8.28
N LEU A 542 2.88 -6.62 -8.94
CA LEU A 542 3.76 -7.75 -9.24
C LEU A 542 4.94 -7.31 -10.11
N ASN A 543 4.68 -6.56 -11.18
CA ASN A 543 5.72 -6.03 -12.07
C ASN A 543 6.67 -5.08 -11.34
N TYR A 544 6.16 -4.14 -10.53
CA TYR A 544 7.00 -3.21 -9.76
C TYR A 544 7.99 -3.95 -8.84
N MET A 545 7.53 -5.01 -8.17
CA MET A 545 8.36 -5.81 -7.27
C MET A 545 9.21 -6.86 -8.00
N GLY A 546 9.20 -6.89 -9.33
CA GLY A 546 10.00 -7.80 -10.14
C GLY A 546 9.58 -9.27 -10.06
N TYR A 547 8.32 -9.57 -9.72
CA TYR A 547 7.83 -10.94 -9.73
C TYR A 547 7.94 -11.58 -11.11
N ASP A 548 8.06 -12.91 -11.13
CA ASP A 548 7.87 -13.69 -12.35
C ASP A 548 6.37 -13.69 -12.70
N SER A 549 5.91 -12.64 -13.38
CA SER A 549 4.49 -12.46 -13.69
C SER A 549 4.21 -12.19 -15.16
N ARG A 550 3.08 -12.70 -15.64
CA ARG A 550 2.52 -12.42 -16.96
C ARG A 550 1.06 -12.00 -16.85
N PHE A 551 0.71 -10.91 -17.52
CA PHE A 551 -0.65 -10.36 -17.54
C PHE A 551 -1.15 -10.29 -18.98
N ASP A 552 -2.01 -11.24 -19.35
CA ASP A 552 -2.72 -11.22 -20.61
C ASP A 552 -4.02 -10.44 -20.43
N TRP A 553 -4.22 -9.43 -21.29
CA TRP A 553 -5.36 -8.52 -21.24
C TRP A 553 -6.18 -8.61 -22.53
N ALA A 554 -7.51 -8.61 -22.39
CA ALA A 554 -8.42 -8.47 -23.51
C ALA A 554 -9.44 -7.35 -23.30
N GLU A 555 -9.85 -6.72 -24.40
CA GLU A 555 -10.93 -5.75 -24.36
C GLU A 555 -12.29 -6.46 -24.45
N GLY A 556 -13.21 -6.08 -23.56
CA GLY A 556 -14.63 -6.33 -23.69
C GLY A 556 -15.10 -7.75 -23.36
N TYR A 557 -14.29 -8.73 -22.96
CA TYR A 557 -14.87 -9.98 -22.46
C TYR A 557 -15.59 -9.72 -21.12
N ALA A 558 -16.81 -10.27 -20.97
CA ALA A 558 -17.55 -10.19 -19.71
C ALA A 558 -16.92 -11.04 -18.58
N HIS A 559 -17.44 -10.94 -17.35
CA HIS A 559 -17.05 -11.82 -16.24
C HIS A 559 -17.48 -13.27 -16.47
N ASN A 560 -16.68 -14.01 -17.23
CA ASN A 560 -16.93 -15.40 -17.59
C ASN A 560 -15.61 -16.16 -17.86
N ALA A 561 -15.73 -17.42 -18.24
CA ALA A 561 -14.58 -18.29 -18.49
C ALA A 561 -13.99 -18.14 -19.90
N ASP A 562 -14.58 -17.35 -20.79
CA ASP A 562 -14.27 -17.42 -22.23
C ASP A 562 -12.83 -17.00 -22.51
N PHE A 563 -12.40 -15.83 -22.03
CA PHE A 563 -11.02 -15.38 -22.22
C PHE A 563 -10.02 -16.23 -21.44
N GLY A 564 -10.26 -16.42 -20.13
CA GLY A 564 -9.39 -17.20 -19.25
C GLY A 564 -9.11 -18.60 -19.79
N SER A 565 -10.15 -19.35 -20.15
CA SER A 565 -10.00 -20.69 -20.71
C SER A 565 -9.26 -20.71 -22.05
N SER A 566 -9.42 -19.67 -22.89
CA SER A 566 -8.67 -19.56 -24.15
C SER A 566 -7.17 -19.38 -23.94
N ARG A 567 -6.77 -18.79 -22.81
CA ARG A 567 -5.35 -18.56 -22.43
C ARG A 567 -4.78 -19.69 -21.58
N PHE A 568 -5.61 -20.56 -21.01
CA PHE A 568 -5.18 -21.56 -20.03
C PHE A 568 -4.07 -22.50 -20.55
N PRO A 569 -4.12 -23.06 -21.77
CA PRO A 569 -3.02 -23.90 -22.26
C PRO A 569 -1.69 -23.15 -22.40
N ASP A 570 -1.70 -21.91 -22.87
CA ASP A 570 -0.49 -21.07 -22.96
C ASP A 570 0.02 -20.69 -21.57
N ALA A 571 -0.89 -20.47 -20.61
CA ALA A 571 -0.55 -20.27 -19.22
C ALA A 571 0.14 -21.49 -18.61
N MET A 572 -0.29 -22.72 -18.94
CA MET A 572 0.35 -23.93 -18.44
C MET A 572 1.77 -24.07 -18.99
N LYS A 573 1.97 -23.89 -20.30
CA LYS A 573 3.31 -23.87 -20.92
C LYS A 573 4.22 -22.84 -20.24
N TRP A 574 3.70 -21.64 -20.02
CA TRP A 574 4.45 -20.57 -19.38
C TRP A 574 4.74 -20.86 -17.90
N LEU A 575 3.77 -21.34 -17.13
CA LEU A 575 3.95 -21.66 -15.71
C LEU A 575 4.96 -22.79 -15.50
N TRP A 576 4.93 -23.83 -16.34
CA TRP A 576 5.78 -25.01 -16.25
C TRP A 576 7.11 -24.91 -17.01
N ARG A 577 7.43 -23.74 -17.59
CA ARG A 577 8.72 -23.52 -18.25
C ARG A 577 9.89 -23.65 -17.27
N SER A 578 11.01 -24.17 -17.77
CA SER A 578 12.24 -24.40 -17.01
C SER A 578 13.12 -23.16 -16.86
N GLU A 579 12.86 -22.11 -17.63
CA GLU A 579 13.60 -20.85 -17.57
C GLU A 579 13.50 -20.21 -16.18
N LYS A 580 14.66 -19.81 -15.65
CA LYS A 580 14.75 -19.06 -14.40
C LYS A 580 14.50 -17.58 -14.66
N HIS A 581 13.65 -16.99 -13.84
CA HIS A 581 13.37 -15.56 -13.89
C HIS A 581 14.52 -14.76 -13.28
N SER A 582 14.89 -13.67 -13.95
CA SER A 582 15.78 -12.65 -13.39
C SER A 582 14.98 -11.36 -13.28
N PRO A 583 14.77 -10.82 -12.07
CA PRO A 583 13.90 -9.66 -11.87
C PRO A 583 14.49 -8.42 -12.55
N THR A 584 13.66 -7.73 -13.33
CA THR A 584 13.94 -6.37 -13.80
C THR A 584 13.27 -5.40 -12.84
N LEU A 585 14.06 -4.65 -12.07
CA LEU A 585 13.53 -3.68 -11.10
C LEU A 585 13.51 -2.28 -11.72
N ASP A 586 12.32 -1.67 -11.76
CA ASP A 586 12.15 -0.29 -12.18
C ASP A 586 11.63 0.55 -11.00
N THR A 587 12.53 1.37 -10.44
CA THR A 587 12.23 2.32 -9.35
C THR A 587 12.29 3.77 -9.83
N SER A 588 12.19 4.01 -11.14
CA SER A 588 12.24 5.37 -11.71
C SER A 588 11.05 6.24 -11.29
N GLY A 589 9.92 5.62 -10.98
CA GLY A 589 8.74 6.29 -10.42
C GLY A 589 8.83 6.60 -8.92
N ASP A 590 9.81 6.06 -8.19
CA ASP A 590 9.98 6.36 -6.76
C ASP A 590 10.53 7.77 -6.56
N LEU A 591 9.79 8.60 -5.83
CA LEU A 591 10.22 9.96 -5.50
C LEU A 591 11.46 9.91 -4.60
N ARG A 592 12.22 11.02 -4.52
CA ARG A 592 13.46 11.08 -3.74
C ARG A 592 13.31 10.61 -2.28
N GLY A 593 12.14 10.84 -1.67
CA GLY A 593 11.83 10.40 -0.30
C GLY A 593 11.28 8.99 -0.19
N ASP A 594 11.01 8.30 -1.30
CA ASP A 594 10.42 6.96 -1.31
C ASP A 594 11.52 5.91 -1.13
N LEU A 595 11.69 5.50 0.12
CA LEU A 595 12.76 4.59 0.54
C LEU A 595 12.34 3.11 0.40
N THR A 596 11.99 2.69 -0.81
CA THR A 596 11.49 1.34 -1.13
C THR A 596 12.42 0.19 -0.71
N LEU A 597 11.84 -0.98 -0.40
CA LEU A 597 12.59 -2.21 -0.14
C LEU A 597 13.49 -2.61 -1.31
N LEU A 598 13.10 -2.31 -2.55
CA LEU A 598 13.90 -2.67 -3.74
C LEU A 598 15.27 -1.98 -3.78
N ARG A 599 15.43 -0.86 -3.07
CA ARG A 599 16.71 -0.15 -2.90
C ARG A 599 17.45 -0.54 -1.62
N LEU A 600 16.85 -1.41 -0.80
CA LEU A 600 17.38 -1.86 0.50
C LEU A 600 17.84 -3.33 0.46
N LEU A 601 17.13 -4.16 -0.28
CA LEU A 601 17.36 -5.60 -0.38
C LEU A 601 18.48 -5.90 -1.37
N ILE A 602 19.32 -6.89 -1.02
CA ILE A 602 20.31 -7.47 -1.93
C ILE A 602 19.73 -8.80 -2.44
N PRO A 603 19.55 -8.97 -3.77
CA PRO A 603 19.02 -10.22 -4.32
C PRO A 603 19.84 -11.44 -3.89
N GLY A 604 19.17 -12.46 -3.36
CA GLY A 604 19.79 -13.69 -2.86
C GLY A 604 20.29 -13.65 -1.42
N GLU A 605 20.38 -12.48 -0.79
CA GLU A 605 20.74 -12.35 0.63
C GLU A 605 19.53 -12.54 1.54
N SER A 606 19.69 -13.39 2.56
CA SER A 606 18.65 -13.71 3.55
C SER A 606 19.23 -13.65 4.98
N TRP A 607 18.42 -14.00 5.97
CA TRP A 607 18.83 -14.08 7.37
C TRP A 607 19.88 -15.18 7.60
N GLN A 608 20.92 -14.85 8.34
CA GLN A 608 21.99 -15.74 8.75
C GLN A 608 22.03 -15.84 10.27
N VAL A 609 22.18 -17.04 10.80
CA VAL A 609 22.35 -17.25 12.25
C VAL A 609 23.71 -16.71 12.68
N VAL A 610 23.71 -15.93 13.77
CA VAL A 610 24.93 -15.39 14.39
C VAL A 610 25.21 -16.09 15.72
N ALA A 611 24.17 -16.30 16.52
CA ALA A 611 24.23 -17.04 17.77
C ALA A 611 22.88 -17.73 18.00
N ASP A 612 22.88 -18.95 18.50
CA ASP A 612 21.68 -19.73 18.82
C ASP A 612 21.79 -20.33 20.23
N ASN A 613 20.79 -21.14 20.61
CA ASN A 613 20.72 -21.82 21.92
C ASN A 613 20.80 -20.86 23.13
N LEU A 614 20.36 -19.62 22.95
CA LEU A 614 20.31 -18.62 24.01
C LEU A 614 19.08 -18.87 24.89
N GLY A 615 19.12 -18.46 26.15
CA GLY A 615 17.97 -18.56 27.03
C GLY A 615 16.86 -17.56 26.65
N PHE A 616 17.23 -16.31 26.35
CA PHE A 616 16.37 -15.31 25.72
C PHE A 616 17.24 -14.15 25.20
N ALA A 617 17.25 -13.94 23.89
CA ALA A 617 18.07 -12.96 23.21
C ALA A 617 17.39 -11.58 23.22
N ASP A 618 18.11 -10.55 23.67
CA ASP A 618 17.63 -9.17 23.69
C ASP A 618 18.80 -8.18 23.65
N ALA A 619 18.52 -6.89 23.82
CA ALA A 619 19.48 -5.82 23.99
C ALA A 619 20.51 -5.69 22.84
N PRO A 620 20.11 -5.79 21.55
CA PRO A 620 21.08 -5.62 20.48
C PRO A 620 21.53 -4.15 20.42
N CYS A 621 22.85 -3.90 20.44
CA CYS A 621 23.40 -2.57 20.15
C CYS A 621 24.70 -2.67 19.33
N SER A 622 25.19 -1.53 18.84
CA SER A 622 26.45 -1.45 18.08
C SER A 622 27.30 -0.29 18.55
N ASP A 623 28.62 -0.46 18.51
CA ASP A 623 29.55 0.67 18.62
C ASP A 623 29.83 1.29 17.23
N SER A 624 30.60 2.38 17.23
CA SER A 624 31.00 3.11 16.02
C SER A 624 31.88 2.31 15.07
N ASP A 625 32.62 1.33 15.59
CA ASP A 625 33.49 0.46 14.79
C ASP A 625 32.67 -0.65 14.09
N GLY A 626 31.42 -0.86 14.53
CA GLY A 626 30.52 -1.87 13.98
C GLY A 626 30.60 -3.21 14.70
N ASN A 627 31.17 -3.27 15.91
CA ASN A 627 31.03 -4.47 16.75
C ASN A 627 29.58 -4.58 17.22
N PHE A 628 29.07 -5.80 17.22
CA PHE A 628 27.70 -6.09 17.62
C PHE A 628 27.66 -6.59 19.06
N TYR A 629 26.74 -6.08 19.87
CA TYR A 629 26.57 -6.50 21.25
C TYR A 629 25.14 -6.98 21.49
N PHE A 630 24.95 -7.94 22.39
CA PHE A 630 23.63 -8.46 22.77
C PHE A 630 23.65 -9.06 24.17
N CYS A 631 22.47 -9.28 24.78
CA CYS A 631 22.32 -9.96 26.07
C CYS A 631 21.61 -11.31 25.89
N ASP A 632 22.11 -12.35 26.58
CA ASP A 632 21.28 -13.51 26.94
C ASP A 632 20.68 -13.25 28.33
N MET A 633 19.39 -12.91 28.37
CA MET A 633 18.75 -12.49 29.62
C MET A 633 18.57 -13.64 30.62
N LYS A 634 18.49 -14.89 30.16
CA LYS A 634 18.24 -16.06 31.04
C LYS A 634 19.51 -16.86 31.35
N ALA A 635 20.58 -16.68 30.58
CA ALA A 635 21.95 -17.02 30.98
C ALA A 635 22.76 -15.71 31.08
N PRO A 636 22.57 -14.93 32.17
CA PRO A 636 22.92 -13.50 32.25
C PRO A 636 24.35 -13.18 31.81
N ALA A 637 24.46 -12.65 30.60
CA ALA A 637 25.71 -12.11 30.06
C ALA A 637 25.44 -11.19 28.88
N VAL A 638 26.19 -10.09 28.84
CA VAL A 638 26.35 -9.21 27.68
C VAL A 638 27.54 -9.73 26.88
N TYR A 639 27.30 -10.02 25.61
CA TYR A 639 28.29 -10.51 24.68
C TYR A 639 28.66 -9.44 23.66
N ARG A 640 29.89 -9.48 23.17
CA ARG A 640 30.36 -8.75 21.98
C ARG A 640 30.70 -9.75 20.89
N ILE A 641 30.25 -9.48 19.67
CA ILE A 641 30.73 -10.07 18.42
C ILE A 641 31.65 -9.06 17.75
N ASN A 642 32.93 -9.41 17.65
CA ASN A 642 33.94 -8.56 17.03
C ASN A 642 33.71 -8.46 15.52
N VAL A 643 33.72 -7.24 14.98
CA VAL A 643 33.48 -6.98 13.56
C VAL A 643 34.57 -7.52 12.64
N ALA A 644 35.82 -7.58 13.13
CA ALA A 644 36.99 -7.92 12.33
C ALA A 644 37.15 -9.42 12.12
N ASP A 645 36.86 -10.24 13.15
CA ASP A 645 37.10 -11.69 13.12
C ASP A 645 35.88 -12.54 13.51
N GLY A 646 34.79 -11.91 13.96
CA GLY A 646 33.58 -12.61 14.42
C GLY A 646 33.71 -13.28 15.78
N SER A 647 34.77 -13.02 16.55
CA SER A 647 34.94 -13.60 17.88
C SER A 647 33.81 -13.18 18.83
N ARG A 648 33.44 -14.08 19.75
CA ARG A 648 32.43 -13.81 20.78
C ARG A 648 33.09 -13.71 22.15
N ASP A 649 33.03 -12.53 22.74
CA ASP A 649 33.56 -12.25 24.07
C ASP A 649 32.43 -11.95 25.07
N VAL A 650 32.63 -12.29 26.35
CA VAL A 650 31.77 -11.83 27.44
C VAL A 650 32.27 -10.46 27.90
N VAL A 651 31.41 -9.45 27.85
CA VAL A 651 31.70 -8.07 28.28
C VAL A 651 31.36 -7.90 29.76
N ALA A 652 30.18 -8.37 30.18
CA ALA A 652 29.72 -8.30 31.57
C ALA A 652 28.73 -9.44 31.86
N THR A 653 28.66 -9.91 33.11
CA THR A 653 27.74 -10.96 33.55
C THR A 653 26.46 -10.36 34.14
N GLU A 654 25.79 -9.51 33.37
CA GLU A 654 24.55 -8.83 33.75
C GLU A 654 23.39 -9.31 32.88
N SER A 655 22.19 -9.38 33.46
CA SER A 655 20.95 -9.52 32.70
C SER A 655 20.39 -8.13 32.45
N VAL A 656 20.34 -7.73 31.18
CA VAL A 656 19.86 -6.42 30.73
C VAL A 656 18.87 -6.60 29.58
N SER A 657 17.91 -5.69 29.49
CA SER A 657 17.12 -5.47 28.26
C SER A 657 17.78 -4.35 27.46
N GLY A 658 17.02 -3.45 26.82
CA GLY A 658 17.54 -2.40 25.95
C GLY A 658 18.84 -1.73 26.42
N MET A 659 19.76 -1.56 25.48
CA MET A 659 21.08 -1.02 25.74
C MET A 659 21.58 -0.21 24.54
N GLU A 660 22.39 0.81 24.80
CA GLU A 660 22.95 1.67 23.76
C GLU A 660 24.25 2.31 24.25
N PHE A 661 25.15 2.63 23.31
CA PHE A 661 26.35 3.40 23.62
C PHE A 661 26.02 4.86 23.86
N GLY A 662 26.56 5.43 24.94
CA GLY A 662 26.53 6.87 25.15
C GLY A 662 27.72 7.59 24.50
N PRO A 663 27.69 8.93 24.50
CA PRO A 663 28.74 9.76 23.91
C PRO A 663 30.10 9.65 24.63
N ASP A 664 30.13 9.07 25.82
CA ASP A 664 31.33 8.79 26.62
C ASP A 664 31.96 7.41 26.34
N GLY A 665 31.38 6.63 25.43
CA GLY A 665 31.84 5.29 25.07
C GLY A 665 31.46 4.19 26.06
N LEU A 666 30.61 4.49 27.06
CA LEU A 666 30.02 3.48 27.94
C LEU A 666 28.74 2.90 27.32
N ILE A 667 28.41 1.66 27.69
CA ILE A 667 27.12 1.05 27.36
C ILE A 667 26.15 1.39 28.48
N TYR A 668 25.05 2.07 28.18
CA TYR A 668 23.93 2.25 29.10
C TYR A 668 22.94 1.11 28.90
N ALA A 669 22.41 0.54 29.99
CA ALA A 669 21.56 -0.64 29.93
C ALA A 669 20.41 -0.65 30.94
N CYS A 670 19.28 -1.19 30.51
CA CYS A 670 18.05 -1.32 31.28
C CYS A 670 18.07 -2.57 32.19
N GLN A 671 17.80 -2.40 33.49
CA GLN A 671 17.53 -3.50 34.41
C GLN A 671 16.17 -3.36 35.09
N GLY A 672 15.10 -3.57 34.31
CA GLY A 672 13.71 -3.45 34.77
C GLY A 672 13.36 -4.35 35.97
N SER A 673 13.93 -5.56 36.07
CA SER A 673 13.71 -6.45 37.22
C SER A 673 14.35 -5.95 38.52
N GLN A 674 15.39 -5.11 38.41
CA GLN A 674 16.13 -4.53 39.53
C GLN A 674 15.78 -3.05 39.77
N ASN A 675 14.80 -2.52 39.02
CA ASN A 675 14.33 -1.14 39.06
C ASN A 675 15.46 -0.09 38.92
N ARG A 676 16.36 -0.26 37.96
CA ARG A 676 17.50 0.64 37.74
C ARG A 676 17.97 0.70 36.29
N VAL A 677 18.70 1.77 35.98
CA VAL A 677 19.55 1.91 34.77
C VAL A 677 21.01 1.86 35.21
N ILE A 678 21.83 1.15 34.46
CA ILE A 678 23.27 0.99 34.72
C ILE A 678 24.09 1.49 33.54
N SER A 679 25.38 1.74 33.77
CA SER A 679 26.40 1.80 32.73
C SER A 679 27.37 0.64 32.87
N ILE A 680 27.91 0.18 31.75
CA ILE A 680 28.90 -0.89 31.64
C ILE A 680 30.07 -0.33 30.83
N ASP A 681 31.28 -0.42 31.38
CA ASP A 681 32.50 -0.14 30.63
C ASP A 681 32.81 -1.34 29.72
N PRO A 682 32.75 -1.20 28.39
CA PRO A 682 32.95 -2.32 27.46
C PRO A 682 34.38 -2.89 27.48
N LYS A 683 35.35 -2.18 28.08
CA LYS A 683 36.75 -2.61 28.18
C LYS A 683 37.01 -3.40 29.45
N SER A 684 36.48 -2.94 30.59
CA SER A 684 36.74 -3.54 31.90
C SER A 684 35.61 -4.45 32.41
N GLY A 685 34.41 -4.35 31.84
CA GLY A 685 33.20 -5.00 32.36
C GLY A 685 32.65 -4.38 33.64
N SER A 686 33.21 -3.24 34.09
CA SER A 686 32.78 -2.57 35.32
C SER A 686 31.38 -1.99 35.17
N VAL A 687 30.54 -2.18 36.21
CA VAL A 687 29.13 -1.77 36.22
C VAL A 687 28.91 -0.66 37.23
N ASN A 688 28.24 0.42 36.84
CA ASN A 688 27.82 1.51 37.72
C ASN A 688 26.30 1.75 37.63
N VAL A 689 25.68 2.12 38.75
CA VAL A 689 24.25 2.47 38.75
C VAL A 689 24.08 3.95 38.41
N ILE A 690 23.33 4.25 37.34
CA ILE A 690 23.06 5.61 36.86
C ILE A 690 21.78 6.16 37.47
N ALA A 691 20.72 5.35 37.54
CA ALA A 691 19.45 5.73 38.14
C ALA A 691 18.81 4.55 38.87
N LYS A 692 18.02 4.85 39.92
CA LYS A 692 17.24 3.87 40.71
C LYS A 692 15.77 4.27 40.72
N ASN A 693 14.91 3.34 41.12
CA ASN A 693 13.46 3.55 41.24
C ASN A 693 12.76 3.83 39.91
N VAL A 694 13.31 3.28 38.82
CA VAL A 694 12.74 3.30 37.47
C VAL A 694 12.59 1.87 37.00
N LYS A 695 11.58 1.52 36.23
CA LYS A 695 11.38 0.17 35.68
C LYS A 695 11.58 0.15 34.16
N PRO A 696 12.83 0.34 33.68
CA PRO A 696 13.11 0.54 32.27
C PRO A 696 12.94 -0.76 31.47
N ASN A 697 12.57 -0.62 30.19
CA ASN A 697 12.47 -1.70 29.23
C ASN A 697 13.45 -1.48 28.06
N ASP A 698 13.33 -0.36 27.36
CA ASP A 698 14.27 0.05 26.30
C ASP A 698 14.77 1.49 26.54
N LEU A 699 15.86 1.88 25.89
CA LEU A 699 16.47 3.20 26.08
C LEU A 699 17.02 3.82 24.79
N ALA A 700 17.10 5.15 24.78
CA ALA A 700 17.81 5.94 23.78
C ALA A 700 18.70 6.99 24.45
N VAL A 701 19.93 7.19 23.98
CA VAL A 701 20.91 8.11 24.58
C VAL A 701 21.19 9.30 23.67
N THR A 702 21.14 10.50 24.22
CA THR A 702 21.44 11.74 23.49
C THR A 702 22.90 12.16 23.61
N ASP A 703 23.42 12.87 22.61
CA ASP A 703 24.81 13.39 22.62
C ASP A 703 25.11 14.36 23.78
N ASN A 704 24.08 15.02 24.33
CA ASN A 704 24.17 15.95 25.46
C ASN A 704 23.98 15.27 26.82
N GLY A 705 23.98 13.94 26.88
CA GLY A 705 24.06 13.19 28.13
C GLY A 705 22.72 12.96 28.84
N TYR A 706 21.62 12.83 28.09
CA TYR A 706 20.35 12.34 28.61
C TYR A 706 20.07 10.92 28.11
N ILE A 707 19.45 10.11 28.98
CA ILE A 707 18.90 8.80 28.61
C ILE A 707 17.38 8.94 28.64
N PHE A 708 16.72 8.62 27.54
CA PHE A 708 15.29 8.35 27.53
C PHE A 708 15.07 6.86 27.75
N ILE A 709 14.20 6.49 28.69
CA ILE A 709 13.78 5.11 28.91
C ILE A 709 12.28 4.98 28.70
N THR A 710 11.86 3.83 28.22
CA THR A 710 10.45 3.42 28.28
C THR A 710 10.19 2.62 29.54
N GLU A 711 9.09 2.92 30.23
CA GLU A 711 8.62 2.14 31.37
C GLU A 711 7.26 1.52 31.03
N THR A 712 7.28 0.39 30.32
CA THR A 712 6.10 -0.24 29.71
C THR A 712 4.95 -0.45 30.69
N GLY A 713 5.25 -0.89 31.92
CA GLY A 713 4.24 -1.12 32.95
C GLY A 713 3.66 0.16 33.54
N ALA A 714 4.48 1.22 33.65
CA ALA A 714 4.08 2.54 34.15
C ALA A 714 3.43 3.42 33.06
N LYS A 715 3.54 3.02 31.78
CA LYS A 715 2.96 3.72 30.63
C LYS A 715 3.51 5.13 30.43
N GLN A 716 4.81 5.28 30.62
CA GLN A 716 5.50 6.56 30.55
C GLN A 716 6.85 6.45 29.85
N VAL A 717 7.33 7.60 29.36
CA VAL A 717 8.71 7.81 28.92
C VAL A 717 9.38 8.70 29.96
N THR A 718 10.56 8.30 30.40
CA THR A 718 11.30 8.96 31.46
C THR A 718 12.67 9.39 30.95
N ARG A 719 13.06 10.63 31.22
CA ARG A 719 14.38 11.18 30.95
C ARG A 719 15.24 11.05 32.20
N ILE A 720 16.50 10.66 32.02
CA ILE A 720 17.51 10.59 33.06
C ILE A 720 18.70 11.47 32.64
N ASN A 721 19.16 12.36 33.50
CA ASN A 721 20.43 13.06 33.29
C ASN A 721 21.59 12.17 33.76
N ILE A 722 22.53 11.86 32.86
CA ILE A 722 23.63 10.93 33.17
C ILE A 722 24.54 11.45 34.29
N GLN A 723 24.77 12.77 34.34
CA GLN A 723 25.70 13.37 35.29
C GLN A 723 25.11 13.52 36.68
N SER A 724 23.85 13.97 36.78
CA SER A 724 23.20 14.22 38.07
C SER A 724 22.43 13.00 38.61
N GLY A 725 22.08 12.05 37.74
CA GLY A 725 21.14 10.96 38.06
C GLY A 725 19.69 11.43 38.22
N GLU A 726 19.37 12.68 37.86
CA GLU A 726 18.02 13.22 37.94
C GLU A 726 17.07 12.46 37.00
N VAL A 727 15.90 12.08 37.52
CA VAL A 727 14.87 11.31 36.82
C VAL A 727 13.62 12.18 36.64
N THR A 728 13.13 12.32 35.41
CA THR A 728 11.95 13.12 35.09
C THR A 728 11.03 12.38 34.12
N VAL A 729 9.75 12.24 34.43
CA VAL A 729 8.77 11.76 33.45
C VAL A 729 8.53 12.85 32.40
N VAL A 730 8.71 12.52 31.12
CA VAL A 730 8.63 13.48 30.00
C VAL A 730 7.48 13.20 29.04
N ASP A 731 6.88 12.00 29.06
CA ASP A 731 5.65 11.70 28.34
C ASP A 731 4.81 10.64 29.06
N THR A 732 3.49 10.72 28.88
CA THR A 732 2.51 9.71 29.33
C THR A 732 1.44 9.49 28.25
N GLY A 733 0.64 8.42 28.40
CA GLY A 733 -0.55 8.18 27.56
C GLY A 733 -0.33 7.27 26.35
N ILE A 734 0.89 6.76 26.13
CA ILE A 734 1.11 5.59 25.26
C ILE A 734 0.70 4.34 26.05
N VAL A 735 -0.11 3.42 25.49
CA VAL A 735 -0.72 2.34 26.28
C VAL A 735 0.32 1.37 26.83
N ARG A 736 1.32 1.02 26.03
CA ARG A 736 2.49 0.20 26.39
C ARG A 736 3.72 0.67 25.60
N PRO A 737 4.41 1.75 26.03
CA PRO A 737 5.64 2.19 25.39
C PRO A 737 6.70 1.11 25.54
N ASN A 738 7.44 0.83 24.49
CA ASN A 738 8.39 -0.28 24.46
C ASN A 738 9.68 0.16 23.73
N GLY A 739 9.90 -0.21 22.48
CA GLY A 739 11.09 0.22 21.75
C GLY A 739 11.20 1.72 21.60
N ILE A 740 12.42 2.23 21.54
CA ILE A 740 12.71 3.67 21.50
C ILE A 740 13.99 3.94 20.69
N ALA A 741 14.00 4.98 19.86
CA ALA A 741 15.20 5.41 19.15
C ALA A 741 15.17 6.89 18.78
N LEU A 742 16.35 7.49 18.64
CA LEU A 742 16.53 8.86 18.14
C LEU A 742 16.75 8.87 16.63
N SER A 743 16.32 9.94 15.96
CA SER A 743 16.82 10.27 14.62
C SER A 743 18.34 10.51 14.66
N ASN A 744 19.01 10.37 13.52
CA ASN A 744 20.47 10.53 13.43
C ASN A 744 20.99 11.90 13.92
N ASP A 745 20.17 12.95 13.83
CA ASP A 745 20.50 14.29 14.32
C ASP A 745 20.07 14.51 15.80
N GLY A 746 19.38 13.54 16.39
CA GLY A 746 18.81 13.58 17.74
C GLY A 746 17.65 14.56 17.91
N GLY A 747 17.10 15.13 16.82
CA GLY A 747 15.99 16.10 16.88
C GLY A 747 14.61 15.46 17.04
N THR A 748 14.49 14.17 16.73
CA THR A 748 13.24 13.40 16.84
C THR A 748 13.46 12.15 17.68
N LEU A 749 12.52 11.86 18.58
CA LEU A 749 12.45 10.59 19.33
C LEU A 749 11.27 9.79 18.81
N ALA A 750 11.48 8.50 18.51
CA ALA A 750 10.45 7.54 18.16
C ALA A 750 10.22 6.54 19.30
N VAL A 751 8.97 6.22 19.62
CA VAL A 751 8.58 5.27 20.69
C VAL A 751 7.51 4.32 20.18
N SER A 752 7.81 3.03 20.07
CA SER A 752 6.87 2.01 19.60
C SER A 752 5.86 1.66 20.69
N GLU A 753 4.68 1.25 20.27
CA GLU A 753 3.61 0.85 21.17
C GLU A 753 3.31 -0.65 21.06
N TYR A 754 3.76 -1.43 22.05
CA TYR A 754 3.57 -2.87 22.10
C TYR A 754 2.10 -3.29 22.22
N GLY A 755 1.28 -2.42 22.84
CA GLY A 755 -0.15 -2.65 23.05
C GLY A 755 -1.05 -2.02 22.00
N GLY A 756 -0.47 -1.34 21.00
CA GLY A 756 -1.21 -0.50 20.06
C GLY A 756 -0.83 -0.79 18.61
N THR A 757 -1.07 0.21 17.75
CA THR A 757 -0.92 0.13 16.30
C THR A 757 0.01 1.20 15.74
N PHE A 758 0.69 1.96 16.60
CA PHE A 758 1.50 3.10 16.20
C PHE A 758 2.89 3.07 16.82
N THR A 759 3.83 3.71 16.12
CA THR A 759 5.03 4.29 16.73
C THR A 759 4.86 5.80 16.76
N TRP A 760 5.07 6.38 17.93
CA TRP A 760 4.89 7.81 18.23
C TRP A 760 6.19 8.56 17.97
N MET A 761 6.11 9.76 17.40
CA MET A 761 7.26 10.65 17.21
C MET A 761 7.09 11.92 18.05
N PHE A 762 8.20 12.38 18.62
CA PHE A 762 8.32 13.60 19.43
C PHE A 762 9.44 14.47 18.88
N ARG A 763 9.35 15.78 19.07
CA ARG A 763 10.50 16.66 18.96
C ARG A 763 11.26 16.67 20.28
N VAL A 764 12.59 16.65 20.20
CA VAL A 764 13.50 16.65 21.34
C VAL A 764 14.12 18.03 21.53
N HIS A 765 13.97 18.60 22.73
CA HIS A 765 14.58 19.87 23.09
C HIS A 765 16.03 19.71 23.60
N PRO A 766 16.85 20.77 23.59
CA PRO A 766 18.23 20.72 24.10
C PRO A 766 18.37 20.35 25.59
N ASP A 767 17.33 20.50 26.39
CA ASP A 767 17.28 20.05 27.78
C ASP A 767 16.70 18.63 27.93
N GLY A 768 16.29 17.99 26.83
CA GLY A 768 15.63 16.69 26.81
C GLY A 768 14.12 16.73 27.09
N ALA A 769 13.49 17.89 27.14
CA ALA A 769 12.02 17.97 27.12
C ALA A 769 11.47 17.45 25.77
N LEU A 770 10.24 16.93 25.79
CA LEU A 770 9.56 16.39 24.61
C LEU A 770 8.28 17.18 24.31
N ASP A 771 8.04 17.48 23.04
CA ASP A 771 6.75 18.00 22.55
C ASP A 771 6.42 17.48 21.14
N ALA A 772 5.42 18.08 20.48
CA ALA A 772 5.02 17.74 19.10
C ALA A 772 4.70 16.25 18.88
N LYS A 773 4.14 15.60 19.92
CA LYS A 773 3.76 14.18 19.93
C LYS A 773 2.74 13.86 18.85
N LEU A 774 3.08 12.96 17.93
CA LEU A 774 2.18 12.49 16.87
C LEU A 774 2.32 10.97 16.66
N PRO A 775 1.23 10.22 16.39
CA PRO A 775 1.27 8.80 16.04
C PRO A 775 1.71 8.62 14.57
N SER A 776 2.93 9.04 14.25
CA SER A 776 3.38 9.26 12.88
C SER A 776 3.62 7.97 12.08
N MET A 777 3.89 6.83 12.72
CA MET A 777 4.18 5.56 12.03
C MET A 777 3.07 4.54 12.32
N ASN A 778 2.25 4.21 11.32
CA ASN A 778 1.17 3.22 11.46
C ASN A 778 1.72 1.81 11.17
N LEU A 779 1.73 0.96 12.19
CA LEU A 779 2.20 -0.42 12.10
C LEU A 779 1.12 -1.30 11.46
N ARG A 780 1.51 -2.08 10.46
CA ARG A 780 0.64 -3.14 9.92
C ARG A 780 0.37 -4.19 10.98
N LEU A 781 -0.84 -4.76 10.90
CA LEU A 781 -1.33 -5.78 11.80
C LEU A 781 -1.39 -7.13 11.08
N PRO A 782 -1.02 -8.24 11.74
CA PRO A 782 -1.29 -9.56 11.22
C PRO A 782 -2.80 -9.85 11.20
N ILE A 783 -3.23 -10.73 10.30
CA ILE A 783 -4.59 -11.29 10.36
C ILE A 783 -4.69 -12.14 11.62
N ASP A 784 -5.78 -11.97 12.37
CA ASP A 784 -6.13 -12.88 13.46
C ASP A 784 -6.59 -14.21 12.84
N PRO A 785 -5.87 -15.33 13.06
CA PRO A 785 -6.25 -16.63 12.51
C PRO A 785 -7.62 -17.12 13.02
N LYS A 786 -8.07 -16.63 14.18
CA LYS A 786 -9.38 -16.92 14.77
C LYS A 786 -10.43 -15.87 14.41
N GLY A 787 -10.02 -14.78 13.76
CA GLY A 787 -10.88 -13.71 13.34
C GLY A 787 -11.93 -14.15 12.33
N GLU A 788 -13.13 -13.57 12.42
CA GLU A 788 -14.17 -13.77 11.42
C GLU A 788 -14.11 -12.66 10.39
N PHE A 789 -13.95 -13.04 9.12
CA PHE A 789 -14.12 -12.09 8.03
C PHE A 789 -15.59 -11.70 7.96
N LYS A 790 -15.84 -10.39 8.02
CA LYS A 790 -17.17 -9.83 7.85
C LYS A 790 -17.29 -9.14 6.51
N PHE A 791 -18.50 -9.13 6.00
CA PHE A 791 -18.81 -8.51 4.72
C PHE A 791 -18.66 -6.99 4.84
N ASN A 792 -17.97 -6.35 3.89
CA ASN A 792 -17.72 -4.91 3.87
C ASN A 792 -16.96 -4.35 5.09
N GLU A 793 -16.33 -5.20 5.90
CA GLU A 793 -15.45 -4.76 7.00
C GLU A 793 -13.99 -5.01 6.62
N PRO A 794 -13.03 -4.28 7.22
CA PRO A 794 -11.62 -4.63 7.11
C PRO A 794 -11.38 -6.10 7.50
N PRO A 795 -10.33 -6.75 6.97
CA PRO A 795 -9.90 -8.05 7.46
C PRO A 795 -9.79 -8.06 9.00
N PRO A 796 -10.06 -9.20 9.66
CA PRO A 796 -10.02 -9.28 11.10
C PRO A 796 -8.56 -9.28 11.57
N TYR A 797 -8.00 -8.10 11.70
CA TYR A 797 -6.63 -7.91 12.17
C TYR A 797 -6.52 -8.19 13.67
N ALA A 798 -5.34 -8.62 14.11
CA ALA A 798 -5.01 -8.65 15.53
C ALA A 798 -5.12 -7.26 16.15
N ALA A 799 -5.46 -7.20 17.44
CA ALA A 799 -5.71 -5.94 18.15
C ALA A 799 -4.47 -5.03 18.31
N SER A 800 -3.27 -5.56 18.08
CA SER A 800 -2.01 -4.81 18.20
C SER A 800 -0.95 -5.38 17.26
N ALA A 801 -0.05 -4.50 16.82
CA ALA A 801 1.12 -4.86 16.02
C ALA A 801 2.25 -5.47 16.85
N ARG A 802 2.20 -5.35 18.20
CA ARG A 802 3.30 -5.71 19.11
C ARG A 802 4.61 -5.02 18.75
N GLY A 803 4.56 -3.70 18.54
CA GLY A 803 5.76 -2.90 18.30
C GLY A 803 6.71 -3.01 19.50
N ASP A 804 7.95 -3.44 19.25
CA ASP A 804 8.97 -3.67 20.28
C ASP A 804 10.23 -2.86 19.90
N GLY A 805 11.44 -3.34 20.14
CA GLY A 805 12.71 -2.66 19.87
C GLY A 805 12.89 -2.12 18.43
N MET A 806 13.69 -1.08 18.29
CA MET A 806 13.89 -0.40 17.01
C MET A 806 15.29 0.15 16.81
N SER A 807 15.63 0.47 15.56
CA SER A 807 16.87 1.14 15.19
C SER A 807 16.65 2.11 14.03
N VAL A 808 17.59 3.03 13.82
CA VAL A 808 17.59 3.97 12.70
C VAL A 808 18.84 3.75 11.83
N ASP A 809 18.69 3.78 10.51
CA ASP A 809 19.85 3.76 9.59
C ASP A 809 20.32 5.16 9.21
N LYS A 810 21.46 5.26 8.53
CA LYS A 810 22.06 6.53 8.11
C LYS A 810 21.17 7.37 7.17
N ALA A 811 20.27 6.75 6.42
CA ALA A 811 19.28 7.46 5.60
C ALA A 811 18.07 7.97 6.43
N GLY A 812 18.03 7.63 7.72
CA GLY A 812 16.96 7.97 8.65
C GLY A 812 15.77 7.01 8.57
N ARG A 813 15.93 5.81 7.99
CA ARG A 813 14.87 4.79 8.04
C ARG A 813 14.76 4.24 9.45
N TYR A 814 13.54 4.14 9.96
CA TYR A 814 13.24 3.44 11.20
C TYR A 814 12.93 1.97 10.92
N TYR A 815 13.55 1.07 11.67
CA TYR A 815 13.32 -0.37 11.66
C TYR A 815 12.64 -0.73 12.97
N VAL A 816 11.38 -1.12 12.94
CA VAL A 816 10.59 -1.41 14.15
C VAL A 816 10.22 -2.89 14.15
N THR A 817 10.66 -3.65 15.15
CA THR A 817 10.23 -5.04 15.32
C THR A 817 8.74 -5.10 15.67
N SER A 818 8.06 -6.13 15.18
CA SER A 818 6.61 -6.31 15.37
C SER A 818 6.22 -7.77 15.19
N ALA A 819 4.96 -8.10 15.50
CA ALA A 819 4.39 -9.42 15.26
C ALA A 819 4.43 -9.89 13.78
N LEU A 820 4.56 -8.95 12.83
CA LEU A 820 4.66 -9.26 11.40
C LEU A 820 6.12 -9.47 10.92
N GLY A 821 7.11 -9.07 11.71
CA GLY A 821 8.49 -8.89 11.27
C GLY A 821 9.00 -7.47 11.51
N VAL A 822 10.11 -7.10 10.85
CA VAL A 822 10.70 -5.75 10.96
C VAL A 822 10.00 -4.81 9.97
N GLN A 823 9.21 -3.87 10.48
CA GLN A 823 8.54 -2.86 9.67
C GLN A 823 9.46 -1.65 9.47
N VAL A 824 9.68 -1.29 8.21
CA VAL A 824 10.60 -0.20 7.82
C VAL A 824 9.78 1.04 7.47
N PHE A 825 10.20 2.19 7.98
CA PHE A 825 9.58 3.50 7.73
C PHE A 825 10.61 4.52 7.29
N ASP A 826 10.19 5.46 6.45
CA ASP A 826 11.02 6.62 6.10
C ASP A 826 11.07 7.66 7.24
N PRO A 827 11.93 8.69 7.16
CA PRO A 827 12.03 9.72 8.20
C PRO A 827 10.73 10.48 8.50
N THR A 828 9.76 10.45 7.58
CA THR A 828 8.44 11.09 7.73
C THR A 828 7.38 10.14 8.29
N GLY A 829 7.76 8.89 8.58
CA GLY A 829 6.91 7.84 9.11
C GLY A 829 6.02 7.16 8.06
N ARG A 830 6.31 7.29 6.76
CA ARG A 830 5.62 6.50 5.72
C ARG A 830 6.23 5.10 5.66
N GLN A 831 5.37 4.08 5.57
CA GLN A 831 5.83 2.69 5.56
C GLN A 831 6.51 2.31 4.23
N CYS A 832 7.76 1.86 4.33
CA CYS A 832 8.61 1.40 3.24
C CYS A 832 8.42 -0.09 2.94
N GLY A 833 8.15 -0.90 3.95
CA GLY A 833 7.94 -2.34 3.78
C GLY A 833 8.06 -3.12 5.07
N VAL A 834 8.03 -4.45 4.94
CA VAL A 834 8.18 -5.41 6.05
C VAL A 834 9.18 -6.48 5.63
N LEU A 835 10.21 -6.67 6.44
CA LEU A 835 11.12 -7.81 6.34
C LEU A 835 10.54 -8.95 7.19
N PRO A 836 10.36 -10.16 6.63
CA PRO A 836 9.79 -11.29 7.37
C PRO A 836 10.71 -11.72 8.50
N GLN A 837 10.13 -12.16 9.62
CA GLN A 837 10.89 -12.75 10.71
C GLN A 837 11.39 -14.17 10.35
N PRO A 838 12.60 -14.59 10.79
CA PRO A 838 13.15 -15.91 10.48
C PRO A 838 12.38 -17.07 11.09
N ASN A 839 11.98 -16.94 12.37
CA ASN A 839 11.22 -17.96 13.08
C ASN A 839 9.90 -17.37 13.61
N PRO A 840 8.75 -17.69 12.98
CA PRO A 840 7.47 -17.13 13.38
C PRO A 840 6.92 -17.65 14.73
N ASP A 841 7.48 -18.74 15.25
CA ASP A 841 7.09 -19.32 16.55
C ASP A 841 7.82 -18.66 17.73
N GLN A 842 8.77 -17.77 17.46
CA GLN A 842 9.56 -17.06 18.45
C GLN A 842 9.23 -15.57 18.44
N PRO A 843 9.26 -14.88 19.60
CA PRO A 843 9.08 -13.43 19.64
C PRO A 843 10.24 -12.73 18.93
N LEU A 844 9.93 -11.73 18.11
CA LEU A 844 10.91 -10.81 17.55
C LEU A 844 10.99 -9.59 18.48
N THR A 845 12.07 -9.45 19.23
CA THR A 845 12.18 -8.48 20.33
C THR A 845 12.79 -7.18 19.87
N SER A 846 14.03 -7.17 19.38
CA SER A 846 14.71 -5.93 19.00
C SER A 846 15.63 -6.08 17.77
N CYS A 847 16.13 -4.97 17.24
CA CYS A 847 17.00 -4.93 16.07
C CYS A 847 18.02 -3.78 16.14
N VAL A 848 19.15 -3.93 15.46
CA VAL A 848 20.19 -2.89 15.33
C VAL A 848 20.96 -3.03 14.02
N LEU A 849 21.45 -1.92 13.46
CA LEU A 849 22.40 -1.93 12.36
C LEU A 849 23.83 -2.03 12.92
N SER A 850 24.63 -2.98 12.41
CA SER A 850 26.00 -3.24 12.88
C SER A 850 26.84 -3.91 11.78
N GLY A 851 28.06 -4.34 12.13
CA GLY A 851 29.08 -4.79 11.18
C GLY A 851 29.83 -3.62 10.54
N GLN A 852 30.80 -3.95 9.66
CA GLN A 852 31.57 -2.93 8.95
C GLN A 852 30.62 -2.00 8.18
N ASP A 853 30.77 -0.69 8.38
CA ASP A 853 29.91 0.37 7.83
C ASP A 853 28.40 0.21 8.16
N HIS A 854 28.08 -0.56 9.21
CA HIS A 854 26.72 -0.85 9.68
C HIS A 854 25.81 -1.49 8.61
N GLN A 855 26.41 -2.24 7.68
CA GLN A 855 25.72 -2.83 6.54
C GLN A 855 24.82 -4.04 6.87
N PHE A 856 24.83 -4.52 8.11
CA PHE A 856 24.01 -5.66 8.55
C PHE A 856 22.93 -5.22 9.53
N LEU A 857 21.69 -5.62 9.26
CA LEU A 857 20.62 -5.57 10.25
C LEU A 857 20.67 -6.85 11.09
N TYR A 858 20.94 -6.69 12.38
CA TYR A 858 20.85 -7.76 13.38
C TYR A 858 19.46 -7.73 14.02
N ILE A 859 18.91 -8.90 14.32
CA ILE A 859 17.64 -9.06 15.03
C ILE A 859 17.76 -10.12 16.13
N THR A 860 17.00 -9.91 17.18
CA THR A 860 16.82 -10.85 18.30
C THR A 860 15.47 -11.55 18.12
N ASN A 861 15.48 -12.87 17.95
CA ASN A 861 14.26 -13.66 17.70
C ASN A 861 14.22 -14.89 18.63
N GLY A 862 13.65 -14.70 19.82
CA GLY A 862 13.54 -15.71 20.87
C GLY A 862 14.90 -16.13 21.44
N ASN A 863 15.37 -17.31 21.05
CA ASN A 863 16.63 -17.91 21.51
C ASN A 863 17.78 -17.76 20.50
N THR A 864 17.58 -16.98 19.43
CA THR A 864 18.52 -16.89 18.32
C THR A 864 18.72 -15.44 17.88
N ILE A 865 19.97 -15.08 17.57
CA ILE A 865 20.35 -13.86 16.87
C ILE A 865 20.52 -14.17 15.39
N PHE A 866 19.90 -13.34 14.55
CA PHE A 866 20.11 -13.37 13.12
C PHE A 866 20.72 -12.05 12.64
N ARG A 867 21.42 -12.09 11.51
CA ARG A 867 21.80 -10.90 10.76
C ARG A 867 21.40 -11.02 9.30
N ARG A 868 21.20 -9.89 8.64
CA ARG A 868 20.97 -9.81 7.20
C ARG A 868 21.74 -8.65 6.61
N LYS A 869 22.43 -8.91 5.50
CA LYS A 869 23.12 -7.87 4.74
C LYS A 869 22.12 -7.04 3.95
N LEU A 870 22.25 -5.72 4.03
CA LEU A 870 21.41 -4.74 3.33
C LEU A 870 22.29 -3.74 2.58
N THR A 871 21.71 -2.98 1.66
CA THR A 871 22.38 -1.88 0.94
C THR A 871 22.36 -0.56 1.74
N VAL A 872 22.31 -0.66 3.07
CA VAL A 872 22.39 0.52 3.95
C VAL A 872 23.74 1.20 3.69
N GLN A 873 23.71 2.49 3.34
CA GLN A 873 24.89 3.30 3.00
C GLN A 873 24.94 4.53 3.87
#